data_AF-A0A5C6TIU1-F1
#
_entry.id   AF-A0A5C6TIU1-F1
#
_cell.length_a   1.000
_cell.length_b   1.000
_cell.length_c   1.000
_cell.angle_alpha   90.00
_cell.angle_beta   90.00
_cell.angle_gamma   90.00
#
_symmetry.space_group_name_H-M   'P 1'
#
loop_
_entity.id
_entity.type
_entity.pdbx_description
1 polymer ?
#
loop_
_entity_poly.entity_id
_entity_poly.type
_entity_poly.pdbx_seq_one_letter_code
_entity_poly.pdbx_strand_id
1 'polypeptide(L)'
;MRIDRVKPTIMGDSLPPEGGTYGIKGLPRPPNAVRYPGKIPYVKGLPVRKEISSLANSDDPKERKQWTLFVLALERFKSMPVDDKLSYFQIAGIHGYPEVAWDGAPEPKHAPDKTKKAGDQHFGGYCNHNSLNFPAWHRPYMLLFEQRVWENMKLIINDWTSEHGLPISETDEWYTAAKHWRMPYWDWARRQRYHEELVCPPVLTQGAVRIYPPATIKNQFPRSGLYPNPLLGFENPENDPKTGKPLPFGSMLGNKAKWNIQDNPIVHDELPLKKDCDWAPWSKTSATSRYGIFKGEEEEKDPAKYFTGLEGVNNCGKANASLARVHENGLDDKPRWSTMDQHSKDYTWNPGSLSDAVNRMFSKGYNPNWGQFASTKWIAEEKGCPKTGYISLEYIHNNIHNLTGGSDYATGMGHMSDVPVAAFDPIFWLHHVQIDRLLAVWQCLNPKLWFDNGQSGDSDTAGMTASSVTDDKETDPLEPFHKKDNDPEKEVWTAQACRDWTELNYQYDDLAEVAERTIRKYGRFISGEFQRELRSHIDTIYPGTGHLIESMETSSNTPDGLRPSQHQNGLWKDYIINVVYDRYALDGLSYTIQFFIGGPPGEDTTNFEKHNYVGHVYSFGGRQSTSEGSCRNCKRQAEAQVLSCAQVTLTIHLLHRIRDYVPDHSFEGVEEYLRRYLRWRVVKYGGEVVSEEGFKRKFSKLQISVLRGTGRIKPGNAQSADSVSSLYSDYVSLLEVTYGKPGGLRLDKAPENSGPFISQNKSAVQPLPTRLPQKANIQLNMDNQEKTVDSSSQSEKDKESTTSPKATPRPPPILCLGAPRTGSASLMKALQILGYPNVHHGWEAAELEELQWQWPIFDRACDATFTNIPTYRGKPFSRAEWDEVFGEYDAVSDVASFFAESLIPAYPDAKVILVERDIEKWFPSMHAVVKSSTSPIRRKLGAKIGDLSGFLSPRPCNKLHQGWTRAPSPNDVIEYLKPAYVRHNKYIRDTVPKEQLLDFKLSDGWEPLCQFLGKEVPDVPFPHVNDSKEYAERGKRLGNKMIKLALRNLIFPCLRPEPITRP
;
A
#
# COMPACT_ATOMS: atom_id res chain seq x y z
N MET A 1 -3.97 -15.43 -27.65
CA MET A 1 -5.40 -15.64 -27.42
C MET A 1 -5.99 -14.33 -26.95
N ARG A 2 -6.96 -13.74 -27.68
CA ARG A 2 -8.19 -13.44 -26.94
C ARG A 2 -8.61 -14.81 -26.45
N ILE A 3 -8.68 -15.02 -25.15
CA ILE A 3 -9.51 -16.11 -24.66
C ILE A 3 -10.91 -15.63 -25.07
N ASP A 4 -11.28 -15.84 -26.34
CA ASP A 4 -12.64 -15.63 -26.81
C ASP A 4 -13.42 -16.61 -25.97
N ARG A 5 -14.02 -16.08 -24.88
CA ARG A 5 -14.89 -16.75 -23.91
C ARG A 5 -14.87 -18.27 -24.14
N VAL A 6 -13.86 -18.95 -23.59
CA VAL A 6 -13.80 -20.42 -23.63
C VAL A 6 -15.20 -20.88 -23.29
N LYS A 7 -15.88 -21.49 -24.28
CA LYS A 7 -17.25 -21.94 -24.10
C LYS A 7 -17.26 -22.73 -22.79
N PRO A 8 -18.25 -22.55 -21.90
CA PRO A 8 -18.36 -23.35 -20.70
C PRO A 8 -18.61 -24.80 -21.13
N THR A 9 -17.55 -25.54 -21.44
CA THR A 9 -17.63 -26.96 -21.70
C THR A 9 -17.78 -27.61 -20.34
N ILE A 10 -18.98 -28.12 -20.11
CA ILE A 10 -19.43 -28.82 -18.91
C ILE A 10 -18.46 -29.99 -18.66
N MET A 11 -17.89 -30.07 -17.45
CA MET A 11 -17.08 -31.23 -17.07
C MET A 11 -17.96 -32.47 -16.97
N GLY A 12 -17.43 -33.61 -17.44
CA GLY A 12 -18.00 -34.95 -17.26
C GLY A 12 -17.81 -35.53 -15.85
N ASP A 13 -17.19 -34.80 -14.93
CA ASP A 13 -17.38 -34.99 -13.49
C ASP A 13 -18.53 -34.06 -13.09
N SER A 14 -19.73 -34.62 -12.96
CA SER A 14 -20.98 -33.89 -12.78
C SER A 14 -20.84 -32.80 -11.71
N LEU A 15 -20.94 -31.52 -12.12
CA LEU A 15 -21.32 -30.45 -11.21
C LEU A 15 -22.54 -30.94 -10.40
N PRO A 16 -22.62 -30.69 -9.09
CA PRO A 16 -23.77 -31.11 -8.31
C PRO A 16 -25.05 -30.63 -9.04
N PRO A 17 -26.06 -31.49 -9.24
CA PRO A 17 -27.30 -31.13 -9.91
C PRO A 17 -27.90 -29.85 -9.31
N GLU A 18 -28.66 -29.10 -10.09
CA GLU A 18 -29.35 -27.90 -9.61
C GLU A 18 -30.10 -28.22 -8.29
N GLY A 19 -29.61 -27.67 -7.17
CA GLY A 19 -30.13 -27.90 -5.82
C GLY A 19 -29.25 -28.73 -4.87
N GLY A 20 -28.18 -29.37 -5.35
CA GLY A 20 -27.21 -30.09 -4.52
C GLY A 20 -26.17 -29.16 -3.87
N THR A 21 -25.70 -29.52 -2.67
CA THR A 21 -24.61 -28.82 -1.97
C THR A 21 -23.27 -29.03 -2.69
N TYR A 22 -22.35 -28.08 -2.53
CA TYR A 22 -20.98 -28.12 -3.00
C TYR A 22 -20.02 -28.31 -1.81
N GLY A 23 -19.36 -29.47 -1.79
CA GLY A 23 -18.45 -29.87 -0.73
C GLY A 23 -17.09 -29.17 -0.84
N ILE A 24 -16.74 -28.41 0.19
CA ILE A 24 -15.42 -27.80 0.35
C ILE A 24 -14.52 -28.84 1.00
N LYS A 25 -13.63 -29.45 0.20
CA LYS A 25 -12.79 -30.60 0.60
C LYS A 25 -11.30 -30.26 0.64
N GLY A 26 -10.93 -29.11 0.10
CA GLY A 26 -9.55 -28.75 -0.16
C GLY A 26 -8.95 -29.54 -1.32
N LEU A 27 -7.67 -29.26 -1.61
CA LEU A 27 -6.96 -29.90 -2.72
C LEU A 27 -6.47 -31.30 -2.32
N PRO A 28 -6.16 -32.19 -3.29
CA PRO A 28 -5.72 -33.55 -3.00
C PRO A 28 -4.47 -33.61 -2.10
N ARG A 29 -4.50 -34.55 -1.14
CA ARG A 29 -3.36 -34.87 -0.27
C ARG A 29 -2.37 -35.78 -1.01
N PRO A 30 -1.06 -35.48 -1.03
CA PRO A 30 -0.07 -36.41 -1.56
C PRO A 30 -0.02 -37.71 -0.73
N PRO A 31 0.16 -38.89 -1.37
CA PRO A 31 0.14 -40.18 -0.66
C PRO A 31 1.30 -40.38 0.31
N ASN A 32 2.40 -39.64 0.12
CA ASN A 32 3.58 -39.63 0.98
C ASN A 32 3.52 -38.55 2.08
N ALA A 33 2.41 -37.82 2.21
CA ALA A 33 2.27 -36.77 3.21
C ALA A 33 2.05 -37.38 4.61
N VAL A 34 3.00 -37.16 5.53
CA VAL A 34 2.98 -37.77 6.87
C VAL A 34 2.83 -36.69 7.94
N ARG A 35 1.73 -36.76 8.71
CA ARG A 35 1.48 -35.89 9.86
C ARG A 35 2.37 -36.28 11.02
N TYR A 36 3.10 -35.33 11.59
CA TYR A 36 3.92 -35.58 12.78
C TYR A 36 3.03 -35.69 14.03
N PRO A 37 3.40 -36.56 14.99
CA PRO A 37 2.64 -36.69 16.24
C PRO A 37 2.80 -35.43 17.10
N GLY A 38 1.72 -35.01 17.77
CA GLY A 38 1.72 -33.86 18.66
C GLY A 38 0.55 -32.89 18.44
N LYS A 39 0.50 -31.85 19.28
CA LYS A 39 -0.55 -30.82 19.27
C LYS A 39 -0.32 -29.72 18.23
N ILE A 40 0.91 -29.53 17.76
CA ILE A 40 1.25 -28.54 16.74
C ILE A 40 1.09 -29.19 15.36
N PRO A 41 0.20 -28.70 14.49
CA PRO A 41 0.02 -29.27 13.16
C PRO A 41 1.25 -29.09 12.27
N TYR A 42 1.77 -30.19 11.73
CA TYR A 42 2.80 -30.20 10.70
C TYR A 42 2.75 -31.52 9.92
N VAL A 43 2.79 -31.43 8.59
CA VAL A 43 2.75 -32.58 7.69
C VAL A 43 3.90 -32.48 6.69
N LYS A 44 4.86 -33.40 6.78
CA LYS A 44 5.98 -33.44 5.83
C LYS A 44 5.46 -33.87 4.46
N GLY A 45 5.88 -33.15 3.42
CA GLY A 45 5.49 -33.40 2.03
C GLY A 45 4.12 -32.87 1.66
N LEU A 46 3.43 -32.14 2.55
CA LEU A 46 2.18 -31.46 2.21
C LEU A 46 2.49 -30.15 1.43
N PRO A 47 1.75 -29.84 0.34
CA PRO A 47 1.97 -28.62 -0.42
C PRO A 47 1.72 -27.37 0.42
N VAL A 48 2.47 -26.31 0.10
CA VAL A 48 2.51 -25.07 0.90
C VAL A 48 1.87 -23.91 0.15
N ARG A 49 1.08 -23.11 0.84
CA ARG A 49 0.72 -21.75 0.45
C ARG A 49 1.97 -20.90 0.56
N LYS A 50 2.38 -20.29 -0.55
CA LYS A 50 3.60 -19.49 -0.65
C LYS A 50 3.30 -18.01 -0.59
N GLU A 51 4.29 -17.23 -0.17
CA GLU A 51 4.21 -15.78 -0.35
C GLU A 51 4.15 -15.44 -1.87
N ILE A 52 3.22 -14.55 -2.26
CA ILE A 52 2.88 -14.24 -3.66
C ILE A 52 4.10 -13.76 -4.47
N SER A 53 4.96 -12.95 -3.87
CA SER A 53 6.17 -12.41 -4.50
C SER A 53 7.19 -13.52 -4.75
N SER A 54 7.32 -14.47 -3.82
CA SER A 54 8.15 -15.67 -4.03
C SER A 54 7.64 -16.52 -5.20
N LEU A 55 6.34 -16.81 -5.24
CA LEU A 55 5.75 -17.64 -6.30
C LEU A 55 5.84 -16.96 -7.68
N ALA A 56 5.50 -15.67 -7.76
CA ALA A 56 5.46 -14.92 -9.02
C ALA A 56 6.84 -14.67 -9.62
N ASN A 57 7.89 -14.58 -8.80
CA ASN A 57 9.26 -14.34 -9.23
C ASN A 57 10.13 -15.61 -9.25
N SER A 58 9.53 -16.80 -9.08
CA SER A 58 10.27 -18.05 -8.99
C SER A 58 10.96 -18.41 -10.31
N ASP A 59 12.20 -18.89 -10.21
CA ASP A 59 12.95 -19.48 -11.31
C ASP A 59 12.76 -21.00 -11.42
N ASP A 60 12.13 -21.65 -10.42
CA ASP A 60 11.82 -23.08 -10.48
C ASP A 60 10.78 -23.34 -11.59
N PRO A 61 11.10 -24.18 -12.60
CA PRO A 61 10.15 -24.55 -13.65
C PRO A 61 8.81 -25.09 -13.12
N LYS A 62 8.80 -25.79 -11.98
CA LYS A 62 7.55 -26.31 -11.40
C LYS A 62 6.68 -25.20 -10.85
N GLU A 63 7.28 -24.23 -10.16
CA GLU A 63 6.57 -23.07 -9.61
C GLU A 63 6.12 -22.11 -10.71
N ARG A 64 6.89 -21.95 -11.79
CA ARG A 64 6.46 -21.19 -12.97
C ARG A 64 5.22 -21.77 -13.64
N LYS A 65 5.09 -23.11 -13.67
CA LYS A 65 3.86 -23.78 -14.12
C LYS A 65 2.70 -23.50 -13.18
N GLN A 66 2.91 -23.62 -11.87
CA GLN A 66 1.90 -23.28 -10.86
C GLN A 66 1.43 -21.82 -10.98
N TRP A 67 2.36 -20.87 -11.11
CA TRP A 67 2.08 -19.45 -11.33
C TRP A 67 1.28 -19.20 -12.61
N THR A 68 1.69 -19.83 -13.71
CA THR A 68 0.99 -19.70 -15.01
C THR A 68 -0.44 -20.23 -14.91
N LEU A 69 -0.64 -21.38 -14.29
CA LEU A 69 -1.98 -21.93 -14.06
C LEU A 69 -2.81 -21.02 -13.15
N PHE A 70 -2.23 -20.45 -12.10
CA PHE A 70 -2.93 -19.53 -11.19
C PHE A 70 -3.45 -18.30 -11.92
N VAL A 71 -2.58 -17.62 -12.68
CA VAL A 71 -2.95 -16.43 -13.45
C VAL A 71 -4.09 -16.73 -14.41
N LEU A 72 -3.98 -17.81 -15.19
CA LEU A 72 -4.99 -18.15 -16.19
C LEU A 72 -6.29 -18.66 -15.56
N ALA A 73 -6.21 -19.44 -14.49
CA ALA A 73 -7.37 -19.96 -13.78
C ALA A 73 -8.15 -18.87 -13.07
N LEU A 74 -7.47 -17.88 -12.46
CA LEU A 74 -8.13 -16.74 -11.84
C LEU A 74 -8.83 -15.86 -12.88
N GLU A 75 -8.18 -15.60 -14.02
CA GLU A 75 -8.82 -14.87 -15.12
C GLU A 75 -10.07 -15.60 -15.64
N ARG A 76 -9.95 -16.93 -15.83
CA ARG A 76 -11.11 -17.76 -16.21
C ARG A 76 -12.23 -17.66 -15.17
N PHE A 77 -11.90 -17.79 -13.90
CA PHE A 77 -12.86 -17.78 -12.80
C PHE A 77 -13.64 -16.47 -12.73
N LYS A 78 -12.95 -15.33 -12.92
CA LYS A 78 -13.56 -14.00 -12.99
C LYS A 78 -14.47 -13.81 -14.21
N SER A 79 -14.19 -14.48 -15.32
CA SER A 79 -15.02 -14.39 -16.53
C SER A 79 -16.33 -15.19 -16.47
N MET A 80 -16.54 -15.99 -15.41
CA MET A 80 -17.75 -16.82 -15.28
C MET A 80 -19.01 -15.96 -15.09
N PRO A 81 -20.17 -16.36 -15.66
CA PRO A 81 -21.43 -15.62 -15.52
C PRO A 81 -21.83 -15.40 -14.06
N VAL A 82 -22.44 -14.26 -13.77
CA VAL A 82 -22.85 -13.89 -12.39
C VAL A 82 -23.92 -14.80 -11.81
N ASP A 83 -24.66 -15.54 -12.63
CA ASP A 83 -25.71 -16.47 -12.22
C ASP A 83 -25.23 -17.92 -12.05
N ASP A 84 -23.94 -18.19 -12.32
CA ASP A 84 -23.31 -19.46 -11.97
C ASP A 84 -22.92 -19.44 -10.48
N LYS A 85 -23.52 -20.34 -9.69
CA LYS A 85 -23.29 -20.53 -8.24
C LYS A 85 -21.80 -20.57 -7.86
N LEU A 86 -20.96 -21.14 -8.74
CA LEU A 86 -19.53 -21.34 -8.52
C LEU A 86 -18.67 -20.33 -9.30
N SER A 87 -19.24 -19.22 -9.74
CA SER A 87 -18.54 -18.07 -10.32
C SER A 87 -17.82 -17.25 -9.26
N TYR A 88 -16.84 -16.44 -9.70
CA TYR A 88 -16.14 -15.52 -8.83
C TYR A 88 -17.11 -14.54 -8.16
N PHE A 89 -18.09 -14.03 -8.93
CA PHE A 89 -19.10 -13.11 -8.44
C PHE A 89 -19.93 -13.71 -7.28
N GLN A 90 -20.46 -14.93 -7.47
CA GLN A 90 -21.28 -15.58 -6.44
C GLN A 90 -20.47 -15.93 -5.19
N ILE A 91 -19.24 -16.40 -5.37
CA ILE A 91 -18.37 -16.76 -4.25
C ILE A 91 -17.91 -15.52 -3.49
N ALA A 92 -17.54 -14.43 -4.16
CA ALA A 92 -17.27 -13.15 -3.51
C ALA A 92 -18.51 -12.62 -2.75
N GLY A 93 -19.70 -12.82 -3.32
CA GLY A 93 -20.96 -12.40 -2.72
C GLY A 93 -21.32 -13.09 -1.41
N ILE A 94 -20.75 -14.26 -1.09
CA ILE A 94 -20.91 -14.91 0.21
C ILE A 94 -20.52 -13.97 1.36
N HIS A 95 -19.50 -13.13 1.15
CA HIS A 95 -19.01 -12.21 2.17
C HIS A 95 -20.03 -11.10 2.51
N GLY A 96 -20.84 -10.67 1.55
CA GLY A 96 -21.65 -9.45 1.66
C GLY A 96 -22.71 -9.36 0.58
N TYR A 97 -22.51 -8.47 -0.38
CA TYR A 97 -23.44 -8.24 -1.48
C TYR A 97 -23.18 -9.17 -2.67
N PRO A 98 -24.22 -9.63 -3.39
CA PRO A 98 -25.63 -9.48 -3.03
C PRO A 98 -26.01 -10.43 -1.88
N GLU A 99 -26.87 -9.97 -0.97
CA GLU A 99 -27.21 -10.71 0.26
C GLU A 99 -28.23 -11.82 -0.02
N VAL A 100 -27.74 -12.92 -0.56
CA VAL A 100 -28.54 -14.04 -1.07
C VAL A 100 -28.09 -15.36 -0.43
N ALA A 101 -29.00 -16.32 -0.32
CA ALA A 101 -28.61 -17.67 0.06
C ALA A 101 -27.61 -18.25 -0.95
N TRP A 102 -26.60 -18.95 -0.44
CA TRP A 102 -25.64 -19.66 -1.26
C TRP A 102 -25.70 -21.17 -0.97
N ASP A 103 -25.66 -21.98 -2.02
CA ASP A 103 -25.53 -23.44 -1.94
C ASP A 103 -26.57 -24.18 -1.08
N GLY A 104 -27.80 -23.63 -0.99
CA GLY A 104 -28.89 -24.23 -0.22
C GLY A 104 -28.71 -24.14 1.29
N ALA A 105 -27.74 -23.37 1.77
CA ALA A 105 -27.64 -22.92 3.15
C ALA A 105 -28.84 -22.02 3.49
N PRO A 106 -29.20 -21.88 4.78
CA PRO A 106 -30.19 -20.90 5.20
C PRO A 106 -29.81 -19.51 4.69
N GLU A 107 -30.78 -18.72 4.27
CA GLU A 107 -30.54 -17.32 3.91
C GLU A 107 -29.75 -16.60 5.02
N PRO A 108 -28.87 -15.64 4.68
CA PRO A 108 -28.12 -14.90 5.67
C PRO A 108 -29.04 -14.37 6.78
N LYS A 109 -28.58 -14.44 8.04
CA LYS A 109 -29.47 -14.29 9.21
C LYS A 109 -30.32 -13.01 9.14
N HIS A 110 -31.64 -13.17 8.93
CA HIS A 110 -32.63 -12.09 8.82
C HIS A 110 -32.75 -11.16 10.04
N ALA A 111 -33.21 -9.93 9.81
CA ALA A 111 -33.95 -9.16 10.82
C ALA A 111 -35.36 -9.74 11.04
N PRO A 112 -35.98 -9.61 12.23
CA PRO A 112 -37.36 -10.06 12.46
C PRO A 112 -38.38 -9.27 11.60
N ASP A 113 -39.24 -10.03 10.92
CA ASP A 113 -40.29 -9.63 9.96
C ASP A 113 -41.48 -8.90 10.62
N LYS A 114 -42.00 -7.83 9.98
CA LYS A 114 -43.45 -7.52 9.96
C LYS A 114 -43.97 -6.41 9.02
N THR A 115 -43.17 -5.70 8.22
CA THR A 115 -43.68 -4.67 7.29
C THR A 115 -42.94 -4.61 5.95
N LYS A 116 -43.18 -5.59 5.07
CA LYS A 116 -42.56 -5.66 3.73
C LYS A 116 -43.11 -4.57 2.79
N LYS A 117 -42.24 -3.81 2.12
CA LYS A 117 -42.54 -3.16 0.82
C LYS A 117 -41.75 -3.86 -0.30
N ALA A 118 -42.26 -3.80 -1.52
CA ALA A 118 -41.58 -4.39 -2.69
C ALA A 118 -40.35 -3.53 -3.06
N GLY A 119 -39.15 -4.11 -2.98
CA GLY A 119 -37.88 -3.45 -3.35
C GLY A 119 -36.83 -3.40 -2.22
N ASP A 120 -37.20 -3.73 -0.98
CA ASP A 120 -36.28 -3.71 0.17
C ASP A 120 -35.38 -4.95 0.18
N GLN A 121 -34.07 -4.79 0.38
CA GLN A 121 -33.15 -5.89 0.70
C GLN A 121 -33.19 -6.18 2.21
N HIS A 122 -33.41 -7.45 2.58
CA HIS A 122 -33.85 -7.89 3.91
C HIS A 122 -32.76 -8.59 4.75
N PHE A 123 -31.50 -8.62 4.30
CA PHE A 123 -30.51 -9.61 4.73
C PHE A 123 -29.21 -8.99 5.27
N GLY A 124 -28.21 -9.83 5.51
CA GLY A 124 -26.84 -9.42 5.83
C GLY A 124 -25.87 -10.24 4.99
N GLY A 125 -24.56 -9.99 5.06
CA GLY A 125 -23.56 -10.95 4.59
C GLY A 125 -23.44 -12.18 5.52
N TYR A 126 -22.90 -13.30 5.02
CA TYR A 126 -22.56 -14.46 5.88
C TYR A 126 -21.32 -14.22 6.75
N CYS A 127 -20.51 -13.20 6.45
CA CYS A 127 -19.22 -13.01 7.10
C CYS A 127 -19.33 -12.75 8.61
N ASN A 128 -18.47 -13.44 9.37
CA ASN A 128 -18.35 -13.22 10.81
C ASN A 128 -17.34 -12.11 11.09
N HIS A 129 -17.81 -10.96 11.57
CA HIS A 129 -16.99 -9.85 12.08
C HIS A 129 -17.44 -9.47 13.50
N ASN A 130 -16.51 -9.01 14.33
CA ASN A 130 -16.69 -8.74 15.75
C ASN A 130 -17.27 -9.97 16.49
N SER A 131 -16.78 -11.17 16.14
CA SER A 131 -17.19 -12.49 16.66
C SER A 131 -15.96 -13.39 16.86
N LEU A 132 -16.02 -14.29 17.84
CA LEU A 132 -14.98 -15.30 18.09
C LEU A 132 -14.74 -16.25 16.91
N ASN A 133 -15.72 -16.41 16.03
CA ASN A 133 -15.60 -17.21 14.82
C ASN A 133 -14.92 -16.46 13.66
N PHE A 134 -14.55 -15.17 13.79
CA PHE A 134 -13.93 -14.39 12.70
C PHE A 134 -12.76 -15.13 12.02
N PRO A 135 -11.70 -15.59 12.72
CA PRO A 135 -10.59 -16.25 12.04
C PRO A 135 -10.98 -17.61 11.46
N ALA A 136 -11.86 -18.34 12.16
CA ALA A 136 -12.26 -19.69 11.80
C ALA A 136 -13.22 -19.73 10.62
N TRP A 137 -14.11 -18.74 10.47
CA TRP A 137 -15.05 -18.63 9.35
C TRP A 137 -14.34 -18.34 8.03
N HIS A 138 -13.32 -17.48 8.04
CA HIS A 138 -12.57 -17.13 6.83
C HIS A 138 -11.70 -18.29 6.31
N ARG A 139 -11.35 -19.28 7.14
CA ARG A 139 -10.54 -20.45 6.73
C ARG A 139 -11.22 -21.34 5.66
N PRO A 140 -12.43 -21.89 5.87
CA PRO A 140 -13.15 -22.62 4.82
C PRO A 140 -13.55 -21.73 3.65
N TYR A 141 -13.70 -20.41 3.85
CA TYR A 141 -13.93 -19.47 2.75
C TYR A 141 -12.72 -19.38 1.80
N MET A 142 -11.49 -19.28 2.35
CA MET A 142 -10.28 -19.34 1.54
C MET A 142 -10.11 -20.70 0.86
N LEU A 143 -10.51 -21.78 1.54
CA LEU A 143 -10.45 -23.13 0.97
C LEU A 143 -11.41 -23.33 -0.21
N LEU A 144 -12.62 -22.78 -0.12
CA LEU A 144 -13.59 -22.74 -1.22
C LEU A 144 -13.00 -22.05 -2.45
N PHE A 145 -12.43 -20.86 -2.26
CA PHE A 145 -11.82 -20.09 -3.34
C PHE A 145 -10.62 -20.82 -3.96
N GLU A 146 -9.74 -21.37 -3.12
CA GLU A 146 -8.58 -22.16 -3.54
C GLU A 146 -9.00 -23.39 -4.37
N GLN A 147 -10.01 -24.14 -3.92
CA GLN A 147 -10.56 -25.29 -4.64
C GLN A 147 -11.11 -24.88 -6.01
N ARG A 148 -11.82 -23.75 -6.10
CA ARG A 148 -12.39 -23.26 -7.35
C ARG A 148 -11.35 -22.77 -8.35
N VAL A 149 -10.29 -22.12 -7.89
CA VAL A 149 -9.14 -21.78 -8.75
C VAL A 149 -8.50 -23.07 -9.28
N TRP A 150 -8.26 -24.06 -8.41
CA TRP A 150 -7.68 -25.34 -8.82
C TRP A 150 -8.52 -26.11 -9.84
N GLU A 151 -9.84 -26.12 -9.68
CA GLU A 151 -10.75 -26.74 -10.65
C GLU A 151 -10.70 -26.03 -12.02
N ASN A 152 -10.58 -24.71 -12.03
CA ASN A 152 -10.35 -23.94 -13.26
C ASN A 152 -8.98 -24.25 -13.88
N MET A 153 -7.94 -24.54 -13.09
CA MET A 153 -6.65 -25.01 -13.63
C MET A 153 -6.83 -26.32 -14.40
N LYS A 154 -7.58 -27.29 -13.85
CA LYS A 154 -7.86 -28.57 -14.52
C LYS A 154 -8.56 -28.35 -15.86
N LEU A 155 -9.55 -27.45 -15.91
CA LEU A 155 -10.26 -27.12 -17.14
C LEU A 155 -9.34 -26.52 -18.20
N ILE A 156 -8.42 -25.64 -17.81
CA ILE A 156 -7.43 -25.05 -18.72
C ILE A 156 -6.49 -26.13 -19.28
N ILE A 157 -6.01 -27.03 -18.42
CA ILE A 157 -5.14 -28.13 -18.87
C ILE A 157 -5.90 -29.04 -19.85
N ASN A 158 -7.15 -29.38 -19.54
CA ASN A 158 -7.98 -30.19 -20.43
C ASN A 158 -8.19 -29.51 -21.79
N ASP A 159 -8.50 -28.22 -21.81
CA ASP A 159 -8.64 -27.42 -23.04
C ASP A 159 -7.35 -27.44 -23.87
N TRP A 160 -6.19 -27.26 -23.22
CA TRP A 160 -4.90 -27.38 -23.89
C TRP A 160 -4.68 -28.77 -24.52
N THR A 161 -5.08 -29.83 -23.83
CA THR A 161 -4.95 -31.21 -24.32
C THR A 161 -5.91 -31.51 -25.46
N SER A 162 -7.21 -31.19 -25.31
CA SER A 162 -8.25 -31.59 -26.27
C SER A 162 -8.33 -30.67 -27.48
N GLU A 163 -8.24 -29.35 -27.29
CA GLU A 163 -8.46 -28.36 -28.36
C GLU A 163 -7.15 -27.87 -29.00
N HIS A 164 -6.03 -28.03 -28.30
CA HIS A 164 -4.75 -27.44 -28.70
C HIS A 164 -3.60 -28.45 -28.86
N GLY A 165 -3.90 -29.75 -28.69
CA GLY A 165 -2.98 -30.83 -29.00
C GLY A 165 -1.77 -30.90 -28.07
N LEU A 166 -1.93 -30.51 -26.80
CA LEU A 166 -0.88 -30.66 -25.79
C LEU A 166 -0.57 -32.17 -25.59
N PRO A 167 0.70 -32.62 -25.76
CA PRO A 167 1.06 -34.02 -25.58
C PRO A 167 0.74 -34.54 -24.18
N ILE A 168 0.41 -35.83 -24.04
CA ILE A 168 0.06 -36.45 -22.76
C ILE A 168 1.18 -36.27 -21.73
N SER A 169 2.44 -36.42 -22.13
CA SER A 169 3.59 -36.23 -21.23
C SER A 169 3.68 -34.82 -20.66
N GLU A 170 3.40 -33.78 -21.47
CA GLU A 170 3.39 -32.40 -21.00
C GLU A 170 2.14 -32.15 -20.14
N THR A 171 0.99 -32.69 -20.55
CA THR A 171 -0.28 -32.65 -19.81
C THR A 171 -0.12 -33.17 -18.37
N ASP A 172 0.54 -34.32 -18.19
CA ASP A 172 0.80 -34.91 -16.87
C ASP A 172 1.67 -34.01 -15.98
N GLU A 173 2.66 -33.32 -16.55
CA GLU A 173 3.47 -32.36 -15.81
C GLU A 173 2.66 -31.16 -15.33
N TRP A 174 1.75 -30.65 -16.15
CA TRP A 174 0.88 -29.53 -15.78
C TRP A 174 -0.16 -29.95 -14.73
N TYR A 175 -0.74 -31.14 -14.83
CA TYR A 175 -1.58 -31.69 -13.77
C TYR A 175 -0.81 -31.92 -12.47
N THR A 176 0.45 -32.33 -12.56
CA THR A 176 1.32 -32.45 -11.39
C THR A 176 1.57 -31.09 -10.75
N ALA A 177 1.82 -30.04 -11.54
CA ALA A 177 1.93 -28.68 -11.01
C ALA A 177 0.63 -28.22 -10.34
N ALA A 178 -0.53 -28.43 -10.97
CA ALA A 178 -1.83 -28.09 -10.39
C ALA A 178 -2.09 -28.79 -9.04
N LYS A 179 -1.70 -30.08 -8.90
CA LYS A 179 -1.83 -30.83 -7.63
C LYS A 179 -0.99 -30.24 -6.49
N HIS A 180 0.16 -29.66 -6.79
CA HIS A 180 1.07 -29.06 -5.82
C HIS A 180 0.81 -27.57 -5.56
N TRP A 181 0.06 -26.89 -6.43
CA TRP A 181 -0.31 -25.49 -6.22
C TRP A 181 -1.19 -25.34 -4.98
N ARG A 182 -1.01 -24.22 -4.26
CA ARG A 182 -1.88 -23.73 -3.19
C ARG A 182 -2.00 -22.22 -3.32
N MET A 183 -3.10 -21.66 -2.82
CA MET A 183 -3.40 -20.23 -2.90
C MET A 183 -2.30 -19.42 -2.20
N PRO A 184 -1.64 -18.47 -2.89
CA PRO A 184 -0.59 -17.68 -2.27
C PRO A 184 -1.15 -16.68 -1.25
N TYR A 185 -0.29 -16.21 -0.34
CA TYR A 185 -0.60 -15.15 0.62
C TYR A 185 0.18 -13.88 0.33
N TRP A 186 -0.37 -12.74 0.73
CA TRP A 186 0.31 -11.45 0.68
C TRP A 186 0.73 -11.01 2.09
N ASP A 187 2.04 -11.09 2.36
CA ASP A 187 2.60 -10.73 3.66
C ASP A 187 2.83 -9.22 3.78
N TRP A 188 1.75 -8.47 4.01
CA TRP A 188 1.76 -7.01 4.13
C TRP A 188 2.52 -6.46 5.34
N ALA A 189 2.90 -7.31 6.30
CA ALA A 189 3.67 -6.89 7.48
C ALA A 189 5.17 -7.19 7.34
N ARG A 190 5.55 -8.01 6.35
CA ARG A 190 6.94 -8.38 6.09
C ARG A 190 7.53 -7.45 5.05
N ARG A 191 8.71 -6.94 5.35
CA ARG A 191 9.53 -6.30 4.34
C ARG A 191 10.28 -7.33 3.54
N GLN A 192 10.24 -7.18 2.22
CA GLN A 192 10.93 -8.08 1.30
C GLN A 192 12.46 -7.95 1.45
N ARG A 193 12.96 -6.75 1.84
CA ARG A 193 14.32 -6.51 2.35
C ARG A 193 14.35 -5.49 3.49
N TYR A 194 15.41 -5.52 4.30
CA TYR A 194 15.65 -4.60 5.43
C TYR A 194 15.81 -3.11 5.04
N HIS A 195 15.60 -2.70 3.80
CA HIS A 195 15.62 -1.28 3.41
C HIS A 195 14.38 -0.91 2.57
N GLU A 196 13.46 -1.84 2.40
CA GLU A 196 12.26 -1.62 1.60
C GLU A 196 11.09 -1.18 2.49
N GLU A 197 10.15 -0.46 1.90
CA GLU A 197 8.92 -0.02 2.55
C GLU A 197 7.86 -1.14 2.59
N LEU A 198 6.88 -1.00 3.48
CA LEU A 198 5.70 -1.86 3.49
C LEU A 198 4.77 -1.41 2.36
N VAL A 199 4.80 -2.14 1.24
CA VAL A 199 4.03 -1.82 0.03
C VAL A 199 3.42 -3.07 -0.58
N CYS A 200 2.38 -2.90 -1.41
CA CYS A 200 1.92 -3.98 -2.27
C CYS A 200 3.09 -4.38 -3.21
N PRO A 201 3.47 -5.66 -3.26
CA PRO A 201 4.55 -6.11 -4.13
C PRO A 201 4.21 -5.84 -5.61
N PRO A 202 5.21 -5.73 -6.50
CA PRO A 202 5.00 -5.39 -7.91
C PRO A 202 3.94 -6.24 -8.60
N VAL A 203 3.85 -7.53 -8.26
CA VAL A 203 2.86 -8.46 -8.78
C VAL A 203 1.40 -8.04 -8.50
N LEU A 204 1.14 -7.23 -7.48
CA LEU A 204 -0.20 -6.72 -7.11
C LEU A 204 -0.48 -5.31 -7.64
N THR A 205 0.48 -4.68 -8.32
CA THR A 205 0.39 -3.29 -8.78
C THR A 205 0.63 -3.12 -10.28
N GLN A 206 1.30 -4.08 -10.93
CA GLN A 206 1.60 -4.03 -12.36
C GLN A 206 0.41 -4.46 -13.24
N GLY A 207 0.21 -3.75 -14.37
CA GLY A 207 -0.84 -4.03 -15.37
C GLY A 207 -0.78 -5.41 -16.02
N ALA A 208 0.42 -5.99 -16.12
CA ALA A 208 0.64 -7.28 -16.73
C ALA A 208 1.68 -8.08 -15.93
N VAL A 209 1.48 -9.39 -15.86
CA VAL A 209 2.37 -10.34 -15.21
C VAL A 209 3.02 -11.25 -16.25
N ARG A 210 4.21 -11.76 -15.96
CA ARG A 210 4.86 -12.76 -16.82
C ARG A 210 4.27 -14.15 -16.57
N ILE A 211 3.94 -14.86 -17.64
CA ILE A 211 3.54 -16.27 -17.62
C ILE A 211 4.48 -17.13 -18.47
N TYR A 212 4.45 -18.44 -18.24
CA TYR A 212 5.33 -19.43 -18.85
C TYR A 212 4.51 -20.59 -19.43
N PRO A 213 3.79 -20.37 -20.54
CA PRO A 213 2.87 -21.36 -21.11
C PRO A 213 3.59 -22.61 -21.64
N PRO A 214 2.86 -23.71 -21.90
CA PRO A 214 3.45 -24.94 -22.40
C PRO A 214 4.21 -24.72 -23.71
N ALA A 215 5.35 -25.40 -23.87
CA ALA A 215 6.26 -25.15 -24.99
C ALA A 215 5.60 -25.46 -26.34
N THR A 216 4.76 -26.51 -26.37
CA THR A 216 4.06 -26.98 -27.56
C THR A 216 3.02 -25.98 -28.06
N ILE A 217 2.34 -25.27 -27.15
CA ILE A 217 1.27 -24.31 -27.49
C ILE A 217 1.66 -22.86 -27.22
N LYS A 218 2.94 -22.57 -26.94
CA LYS A 218 3.44 -21.22 -26.62
C LYS A 218 3.06 -20.16 -27.66
N ASN A 219 2.88 -20.56 -28.92
CA ASN A 219 2.51 -19.68 -30.02
C ASN A 219 1.06 -19.16 -29.91
N GLN A 220 0.23 -19.78 -29.07
CA GLN A 220 -1.13 -19.33 -28.77
C GLN A 220 -1.16 -18.17 -27.75
N PHE A 221 -0.04 -17.94 -27.05
CA PHE A 221 0.11 -16.89 -26.04
C PHE A 221 0.90 -15.69 -26.58
N PRO A 222 0.82 -14.51 -25.93
CA PRO A 222 1.61 -13.36 -26.32
C PRO A 222 3.11 -13.69 -26.35
N ARG A 223 3.80 -13.36 -27.47
CA ARG A 223 5.24 -13.62 -27.63
C ARG A 223 6.12 -12.94 -26.58
N SER A 224 5.62 -11.88 -25.94
CA SER A 224 6.28 -11.18 -24.83
C SER A 224 6.33 -12.02 -23.54
N GLY A 225 5.46 -13.04 -23.42
CA GLY A 225 5.17 -13.75 -22.18
C GLY A 225 4.44 -12.90 -21.14
N LEU A 226 4.02 -11.67 -21.48
CA LEU A 226 3.24 -10.80 -20.59
C LEU A 226 1.75 -11.05 -20.82
N TYR A 227 1.01 -11.21 -19.72
CA TYR A 227 -0.42 -11.46 -19.68
C TYR A 227 -1.11 -10.42 -18.78
N PRO A 228 -2.32 -9.93 -19.11
CA PRO A 228 -3.06 -9.03 -18.23
C PRO A 228 -3.15 -9.57 -16.81
N ASN A 229 -2.93 -8.72 -15.81
CA ASN A 229 -2.84 -9.17 -14.44
C ASN A 229 -4.24 -9.32 -13.81
N PRO A 230 -4.73 -10.55 -13.55
CA PRO A 230 -6.06 -10.76 -13.00
C PRO A 230 -6.18 -10.31 -11.53
N LEU A 231 -5.07 -10.00 -10.85
CA LEU A 231 -5.01 -9.57 -9.45
C LEU A 231 -5.27 -8.07 -9.24
N LEU A 232 -5.36 -7.28 -10.31
CA LEU A 232 -5.54 -5.82 -10.17
C LEU A 232 -6.97 -5.44 -9.81
N GLY A 233 -7.96 -6.15 -10.34
CA GLY A 233 -9.36 -5.83 -10.10
C GLY A 233 -10.27 -6.86 -10.75
N PHE A 234 -11.54 -6.79 -10.41
CA PHE A 234 -12.61 -7.61 -10.96
C PHE A 234 -13.60 -6.71 -11.70
N GLU A 235 -13.85 -7.03 -12.96
CA GLU A 235 -14.87 -6.37 -13.78
C GLU A 235 -16.12 -7.24 -13.83
N ASN A 236 -17.30 -6.63 -13.89
CA ASN A 236 -18.54 -7.35 -14.07
C ASN A 236 -18.49 -8.19 -15.36
N PRO A 237 -18.64 -9.52 -15.32
CA PRO A 237 -18.57 -10.35 -16.52
C PRO A 237 -19.79 -10.18 -17.44
N GLU A 238 -20.86 -9.55 -16.96
CA GLU A 238 -22.02 -9.18 -17.78
C GLU A 238 -21.76 -7.90 -18.56
N ASN A 239 -21.81 -7.97 -19.89
CA ASN A 239 -21.52 -6.85 -20.77
C ASN A 239 -22.78 -6.26 -21.41
N ASP A 240 -22.74 -4.96 -21.69
CA ASP A 240 -23.75 -4.29 -22.48
C ASP A 240 -23.74 -4.87 -23.92
N PRO A 241 -24.87 -5.41 -24.41
CA PRO A 241 -24.92 -6.05 -25.74
C PRO A 241 -24.58 -5.10 -26.92
N LYS A 242 -24.74 -3.79 -26.74
CA LYS A 242 -24.48 -2.77 -27.76
C LYS A 242 -23.04 -2.30 -27.74
N THR A 243 -22.46 -2.09 -26.55
CA THR A 243 -21.11 -1.49 -26.41
C THR A 243 -20.01 -2.52 -26.16
N GLY A 244 -20.36 -3.73 -25.69
CA GLY A 244 -19.43 -4.77 -25.30
C GLY A 244 -18.68 -4.50 -23.99
N LYS A 245 -18.94 -3.37 -23.32
CA LYS A 245 -18.32 -3.00 -22.04
C LYS A 245 -19.02 -3.67 -20.85
N PRO A 246 -18.32 -3.89 -19.73
CA PRO A 246 -18.93 -4.35 -18.48
C PRO A 246 -20.11 -3.46 -18.05
N LEU A 247 -21.21 -4.07 -17.65
CA LEU A 247 -22.35 -3.39 -17.06
C LEU A 247 -22.03 -2.98 -15.61
N PRO A 248 -22.59 -1.87 -15.11
CA PRO A 248 -22.59 -1.58 -13.69
C PRO A 248 -23.17 -2.75 -12.87
N PHE A 249 -22.65 -3.01 -11.69
CA PHE A 249 -23.08 -4.12 -10.83
C PHE A 249 -24.55 -4.00 -10.40
N GLY A 250 -25.15 -2.81 -10.46
CA GLY A 250 -26.58 -2.58 -10.20
C GLY A 250 -27.47 -2.58 -11.43
N SER A 251 -26.94 -2.87 -12.63
CA SER A 251 -27.65 -2.73 -13.91
C SER A 251 -27.62 -3.99 -14.77
N MET A 252 -27.47 -5.17 -14.16
CA MET A 252 -27.58 -6.45 -14.88
C MET A 252 -28.99 -6.62 -15.46
N LEU A 253 -29.08 -7.28 -16.63
CA LEU A 253 -30.30 -7.36 -17.43
C LEU A 253 -31.03 -8.71 -17.26
N GLY A 254 -32.33 -8.74 -17.59
CA GLY A 254 -33.12 -9.96 -17.66
C GLY A 254 -33.23 -10.71 -16.33
N ASN A 255 -33.05 -12.03 -16.37
CA ASN A 255 -33.10 -12.89 -15.18
C ASN A 255 -31.92 -12.67 -14.21
N LYS A 256 -30.87 -11.95 -14.62
CA LYS A 256 -29.69 -11.65 -13.80
C LYS A 256 -29.86 -10.40 -12.94
N ALA A 257 -30.89 -9.58 -13.18
CA ALA A 257 -31.18 -8.37 -12.39
C ALA A 257 -31.39 -8.65 -10.90
N LYS A 258 -31.75 -9.89 -10.51
CA LYS A 258 -31.84 -10.32 -9.12
C LYS A 258 -30.51 -10.32 -8.36
N TRP A 259 -29.39 -10.30 -9.09
CA TRP A 259 -28.03 -10.25 -8.53
C TRP A 259 -27.47 -8.84 -8.47
N ASN A 260 -28.27 -7.83 -8.82
CA ASN A 260 -27.84 -6.43 -8.79
C ASN A 260 -27.37 -6.03 -7.39
N ILE A 261 -26.15 -5.50 -7.33
CA ILE A 261 -25.63 -4.86 -6.13
C ILE A 261 -26.36 -3.52 -5.99
N GLN A 262 -26.95 -3.31 -4.83
CA GLN A 262 -27.58 -2.04 -4.50
C GLN A 262 -26.55 -1.11 -3.87
N ASP A 263 -26.71 0.18 -4.16
CA ASP A 263 -26.07 1.22 -3.36
C ASP A 263 -26.66 1.17 -1.97
N ASN A 264 -25.98 1.73 -0.97
CA ASN A 264 -26.43 1.76 0.41
C ASN A 264 -27.20 3.06 0.72
N PRO A 265 -28.51 3.19 0.43
CA PRO A 265 -29.17 4.48 0.29
C PRO A 265 -30.20 4.61 1.42
N ILE A 266 -29.77 4.96 2.63
CA ILE A 266 -30.73 5.20 3.73
C ILE A 266 -31.10 6.69 3.84
N VAL A 267 -30.57 7.62 3.01
CA VAL A 267 -30.93 9.06 3.15
C VAL A 267 -31.03 9.87 1.84
N HIS A 268 -30.88 9.30 0.65
CA HIS A 268 -30.75 10.14 -0.56
C HIS A 268 -31.73 9.77 -1.67
N ASP A 269 -33.03 9.73 -1.34
CA ASP A 269 -34.10 9.87 -2.34
C ASP A 269 -34.18 11.29 -2.92
N GLU A 270 -33.46 12.24 -2.30
CA GLU A 270 -33.37 13.62 -2.77
C GLU A 270 -32.40 13.71 -3.94
N LEU A 271 -32.96 13.60 -5.16
CA LEU A 271 -32.34 14.21 -6.32
C LEU A 271 -32.66 15.72 -6.30
N PRO A 272 -31.66 16.60 -6.53
CA PRO A 272 -30.26 16.31 -6.86
C PRO A 272 -29.41 15.86 -5.67
N LEU A 273 -28.38 15.04 -5.94
CA LEU A 273 -27.40 14.61 -4.94
C LEU A 273 -26.64 15.81 -4.36
N LYS A 274 -26.50 15.82 -3.03
CA LYS A 274 -25.81 16.86 -2.27
C LYS A 274 -24.33 16.53 -2.06
N LYS A 275 -23.53 17.58 -1.84
CA LYS A 275 -22.08 17.51 -1.62
C LYS A 275 -21.65 16.69 -0.38
N ASP A 276 -22.55 16.54 0.60
CA ASP A 276 -22.28 15.93 1.91
C ASP A 276 -22.82 14.49 2.02
N CYS A 277 -22.79 13.74 0.91
CA CYS A 277 -23.20 12.34 0.87
C CYS A 277 -22.19 11.38 1.52
N ASP A 278 -22.63 10.64 2.54
CA ASP A 278 -21.84 9.61 3.25
C ASP A 278 -21.96 8.19 2.61
N TRP A 279 -22.56 8.04 1.42
CA TRP A 279 -22.79 6.75 0.74
C TRP A 279 -21.76 6.48 -0.36
N ALA A 280 -21.61 5.21 -0.77
CA ALA A 280 -20.69 4.78 -1.84
C ALA A 280 -21.42 4.14 -3.05
N PRO A 281 -20.98 4.42 -4.30
CA PRO A 281 -21.72 4.13 -5.52
C PRO A 281 -21.52 2.73 -6.11
N TRP A 282 -21.58 1.68 -5.29
CA TRP A 282 -21.30 0.29 -5.71
C TRP A 282 -22.20 -0.26 -6.82
N SER A 283 -23.46 0.15 -6.90
CA SER A 283 -24.38 -0.22 -7.99
C SER A 283 -23.96 0.38 -9.33
N LYS A 284 -23.21 1.50 -9.29
CA LYS A 284 -22.77 2.24 -10.46
C LYS A 284 -21.38 1.82 -10.91
N THR A 285 -20.61 1.13 -10.07
CA THR A 285 -19.31 0.61 -10.48
C THR A 285 -19.49 -0.55 -11.43
N SER A 286 -18.67 -0.61 -12.49
CA SER A 286 -18.60 -1.77 -13.40
C SER A 286 -17.39 -2.65 -13.10
N ALA A 287 -16.49 -2.20 -12.23
CA ALA A 287 -15.34 -2.94 -11.76
C ALA A 287 -14.84 -2.43 -10.40
N THR A 288 -14.03 -3.25 -9.74
CA THR A 288 -13.45 -2.92 -8.43
C THR A 288 -12.37 -1.84 -8.56
N SER A 289 -12.35 -0.94 -7.57
CA SER A 289 -11.39 0.17 -7.47
C SER A 289 -10.64 0.14 -6.15
N ARG A 290 -9.40 0.64 -6.17
CA ARG A 290 -8.54 0.95 -5.01
C ARG A 290 -8.14 2.41 -5.07
N TYR A 291 -8.57 3.24 -4.13
CA TYR A 291 -8.39 4.70 -4.15
C TYR A 291 -8.77 5.33 -5.50
N GLY A 292 -9.85 4.83 -6.10
CA GLY A 292 -10.20 5.08 -7.49
C GLY A 292 -11.49 5.85 -7.69
N ILE A 293 -12.36 5.90 -6.68
CA ILE A 293 -13.67 6.55 -6.76
C ILE A 293 -13.61 7.91 -6.08
N PHE A 294 -13.99 8.95 -6.80
CA PHE A 294 -14.01 10.34 -6.32
C PHE A 294 -15.40 10.96 -6.52
N LYS A 295 -15.73 11.95 -5.68
CA LYS A 295 -16.99 12.71 -5.78
C LYS A 295 -16.79 14.04 -6.50
N GLY A 296 -17.82 14.49 -7.22
CA GLY A 296 -17.88 15.80 -7.87
C GLY A 296 -18.14 16.94 -6.88
N GLU A 297 -17.85 18.17 -7.31
CA GLU A 297 -17.96 19.37 -6.46
C GLU A 297 -19.34 20.04 -6.48
N GLU A 298 -20.14 19.81 -7.54
CA GLU A 298 -21.45 20.43 -7.77
C GLU A 298 -22.61 19.45 -7.52
N GLU A 299 -23.78 19.98 -7.18
CA GLU A 299 -25.01 19.18 -7.07
C GLU A 299 -25.37 18.59 -8.44
N GLU A 300 -25.63 17.29 -8.48
CA GLU A 300 -25.87 16.58 -9.74
C GLU A 300 -27.17 15.77 -9.65
N LYS A 301 -27.97 15.82 -10.71
CA LYS A 301 -29.25 15.12 -10.82
C LYS A 301 -29.08 13.66 -11.24
N ASP A 302 -27.95 13.35 -11.88
CA ASP A 302 -27.58 11.98 -12.25
C ASP A 302 -26.44 11.45 -11.36
N PRO A 303 -26.72 10.52 -10.42
CA PRO A 303 -25.71 9.90 -9.58
C PRO A 303 -24.49 9.35 -10.33
N ALA A 304 -24.67 8.85 -11.55
CA ALA A 304 -23.56 8.32 -12.34
C ALA A 304 -22.59 9.40 -12.85
N LYS A 305 -23.02 10.66 -12.91
CA LYS A 305 -22.18 11.81 -13.28
C LYS A 305 -21.55 12.47 -12.07
N TYR A 306 -22.10 12.25 -10.88
CA TYR A 306 -21.58 12.79 -9.64
C TYR A 306 -20.26 12.12 -9.23
N PHE A 307 -20.08 10.83 -9.55
CA PHE A 307 -18.86 10.08 -9.23
C PHE A 307 -17.99 9.85 -10.46
N THR A 308 -16.68 9.77 -10.24
CA THR A 308 -15.69 9.38 -11.26
C THR A 308 -14.94 8.12 -10.83
N GLY A 309 -14.37 7.38 -11.80
CA GLY A 309 -13.63 6.14 -11.56
C GLY A 309 -14.51 4.93 -11.25
N LEU A 310 -15.76 4.95 -11.71
CA LEU A 310 -16.74 3.86 -11.58
C LEU A 310 -16.37 2.64 -12.43
N GLU A 311 -15.56 2.84 -13.46
CA GLU A 311 -15.08 1.82 -14.38
C GLU A 311 -13.97 0.91 -13.83
N GLY A 312 -13.53 1.13 -12.58
CA GLY A 312 -12.44 0.38 -11.94
C GLY A 312 -11.10 1.10 -12.09
N VAL A 313 -10.75 1.92 -11.09
CA VAL A 313 -9.47 2.62 -11.02
C VAL A 313 -8.66 2.10 -9.85
N ASN A 314 -7.44 1.64 -10.12
CA ASN A 314 -6.53 1.09 -9.13
C ASN A 314 -5.32 2.00 -8.92
N ASN A 315 -5.45 2.96 -8.01
CA ASN A 315 -4.38 3.88 -7.64
C ASN A 315 -3.41 3.21 -6.64
N CYS A 316 -2.62 2.28 -7.16
CA CYS A 316 -1.68 1.47 -6.37
C CYS A 316 -0.58 2.33 -5.70
N GLY A 317 -0.20 3.46 -6.31
CA GLY A 317 0.74 4.41 -5.71
C GLY A 317 0.18 5.00 -4.41
N LYS A 318 -1.11 5.34 -4.40
CA LYS A 318 -1.78 5.84 -3.20
C LYS A 318 -1.94 4.75 -2.13
N ALA A 319 -2.33 3.52 -2.52
CA ALA A 319 -2.40 2.39 -1.59
C ALA A 319 -1.04 2.09 -0.95
N ASN A 320 0.04 2.08 -1.74
CA ASN A 320 1.40 1.93 -1.24
C ASN A 320 1.80 3.08 -0.30
N ALA A 321 1.51 4.33 -0.65
CA ALA A 321 1.78 5.47 0.21
C ALA A 321 0.93 5.46 1.51
N SER A 322 -0.22 4.80 1.52
CA SER A 322 -1.00 4.58 2.74
C SER A 322 -0.39 3.48 3.60
N LEU A 323 0.00 2.34 3.02
CA LEU A 323 0.69 1.25 3.72
C LEU A 323 2.04 1.70 4.30
N ALA A 324 2.82 2.44 3.51
CA ALA A 324 4.10 3.02 3.93
C ALA A 324 3.94 4.10 5.01
N ARG A 325 2.80 4.79 5.11
CA ARG A 325 2.55 5.77 6.20
C ARG A 325 2.48 5.16 7.59
N VAL A 326 2.18 3.87 7.69
CA VAL A 326 2.29 3.13 8.97
C VAL A 326 3.78 2.93 9.36
N HIS A 327 4.70 3.36 8.49
CA HIS A 327 6.14 3.31 8.65
C HIS A 327 6.79 4.72 8.63
N GLU A 328 6.31 5.65 7.79
CA GLU A 328 6.93 6.96 7.54
C GLU A 328 6.41 8.08 8.45
N ASN A 329 7.30 8.82 9.09
CA ASN A 329 6.97 10.05 9.81
C ASN A 329 8.04 11.13 9.65
N GLY A 330 8.20 11.65 8.43
CA GLY A 330 8.99 12.86 8.12
C GLY A 330 8.10 14.07 7.83
N LEU A 331 8.65 15.28 8.00
CA LEU A 331 7.93 16.56 7.83
C LEU A 331 7.51 16.87 6.38
N ASP A 332 8.16 16.24 5.38
CA ASP A 332 8.14 16.74 3.98
C ASP A 332 7.90 15.65 2.90
N ASP A 333 7.04 14.65 3.12
CA ASP A 333 6.81 13.52 2.18
C ASP A 333 8.12 12.78 1.76
N LYS A 334 9.20 12.97 2.53
CA LYS A 334 10.44 12.20 2.50
C LYS A 334 10.47 11.29 3.72
N PRO A 335 10.92 10.03 3.60
CA PRO A 335 11.12 9.20 4.76
C PRO A 335 12.17 9.86 5.66
N ARG A 336 11.85 10.05 6.95
CA ARG A 336 12.63 10.90 7.88
C ARG A 336 14.11 10.49 7.98
N TRP A 337 14.51 9.29 7.56
CA TRP A 337 15.93 8.92 7.41
C TRP A 337 16.72 9.87 6.51
N SER A 338 16.08 10.58 5.58
CA SER A 338 16.74 11.57 4.72
C SER A 338 16.89 12.97 5.33
N THR A 339 16.07 13.33 6.35
CA THR A 339 16.26 14.55 7.16
C THR A 339 17.08 14.27 8.43
N MET A 340 17.44 13.01 8.65
CA MET A 340 18.24 12.52 9.76
C MET A 340 19.75 12.57 9.48
N ASP A 341 20.29 13.51 8.72
CA ASP A 341 21.77 13.63 8.62
C ASP A 341 22.44 13.84 10.00
N GLN A 342 21.68 14.30 11.00
CA GLN A 342 22.13 14.38 12.40
C GLN A 342 21.81 13.16 13.28
N HIS A 343 20.76 12.37 13.02
CA HIS A 343 20.32 11.25 13.89
C HIS A 343 20.35 9.85 13.24
N SER A 344 20.60 9.75 11.93
CA SER A 344 20.72 8.46 11.19
C SER A 344 21.97 7.67 11.54
N LYS A 345 22.92 8.33 12.22
CA LYS A 345 24.08 7.69 12.84
C LYS A 345 23.73 6.88 14.10
N ASP A 346 22.48 6.97 14.58
CA ASP A 346 22.12 6.54 15.93
C ASP A 346 21.30 5.25 15.99
N TYR A 347 20.76 4.80 14.85
CA TYR A 347 20.08 3.51 14.72
C TYR A 347 20.15 3.05 13.26
N THR A 348 20.28 1.74 13.06
CA THR A 348 20.50 1.16 11.73
C THR A 348 19.23 1.03 10.90
N TRP A 349 18.03 1.23 11.50
CA TRP A 349 16.73 0.91 10.92
C TRP A 349 15.54 1.32 11.80
N ASN A 350 14.35 1.45 11.21
CA ASN A 350 13.06 1.56 11.90
C ASN A 350 12.11 0.45 11.43
N PRO A 351 11.54 -0.40 12.29
CA PRO A 351 10.62 -1.47 11.91
C PRO A 351 9.22 -1.03 11.42
N GLY A 352 8.71 0.11 11.88
CA GLY A 352 7.33 0.58 11.63
C GLY A 352 6.28 -0.04 12.57
N SER A 353 5.12 0.62 12.71
CA SER A 353 4.10 0.23 13.68
C SER A 353 3.31 -1.01 13.27
N LEU A 354 3.20 -1.32 11.98
CA LEU A 354 2.51 -2.53 11.49
C LEU A 354 3.28 -3.80 11.83
N SER A 355 4.58 -3.82 11.53
CA SER A 355 5.49 -4.92 11.90
C SER A 355 5.53 -5.11 13.42
N ASP A 356 5.62 -4.00 14.17
CA ASP A 356 5.59 -4.01 15.63
C ASP A 356 4.28 -4.57 16.19
N ALA A 357 3.13 -4.20 15.63
CA ALA A 357 1.83 -4.73 16.05
C ALA A 357 1.72 -6.25 15.81
N VAL A 358 2.17 -6.74 14.64
CA VAL A 358 2.19 -8.18 14.35
C VAL A 358 3.14 -8.94 15.28
N ASN A 359 4.33 -8.38 15.56
CA ASN A 359 5.27 -8.97 16.52
C ASN A 359 4.68 -9.04 17.95
N ARG A 360 4.06 -7.95 18.41
CA ARG A 360 3.40 -7.88 19.72
C ARG A 360 2.26 -8.89 19.85
N MET A 361 1.43 -9.05 18.81
CA MET A 361 0.35 -10.04 18.78
C MET A 361 0.84 -11.48 19.03
N PHE A 362 2.06 -11.81 18.60
CA PHE A 362 2.68 -13.13 18.83
C PHE A 362 3.52 -13.21 20.11
N SER A 363 3.72 -12.09 20.81
CA SER A 363 4.51 -12.05 22.04
C SER A 363 3.81 -12.81 23.16
N LYS A 364 4.59 -13.53 23.97
CA LYS A 364 4.05 -14.36 25.06
C LYS A 364 3.26 -13.50 26.04
N GLY A 365 2.03 -13.91 26.35
CA GLY A 365 1.17 -13.23 27.32
C GLY A 365 0.53 -11.93 26.82
N TYR A 366 0.76 -11.54 25.56
CA TYR A 366 0.16 -10.33 25.02
C TYR A 366 -1.35 -10.48 24.82
N ASN A 367 -1.76 -11.62 24.25
CA ASN A 367 -3.15 -12.06 24.09
C ASN A 367 -3.35 -13.37 24.87
N PRO A 368 -3.73 -13.32 26.16
CA PRO A 368 -3.82 -14.51 27.01
C PRO A 368 -4.98 -15.47 26.69
N ASN A 369 -5.94 -15.08 25.84
CA ASN A 369 -7.10 -15.91 25.50
C ASN A 369 -7.47 -15.80 24.01
N TRP A 370 -8.29 -16.74 23.53
CA TRP A 370 -8.76 -16.81 22.15
C TRP A 370 -9.49 -15.54 21.73
N GLY A 371 -10.36 -15.01 22.58
CA GLY A 371 -11.20 -13.86 22.21
C GLY A 371 -10.42 -12.59 21.93
N GLN A 372 -9.41 -12.29 22.77
CA GLN A 372 -8.52 -11.14 22.58
C GLN A 372 -7.63 -11.27 21.34
N PHE A 373 -7.27 -12.50 20.96
CA PHE A 373 -6.55 -12.74 19.71
C PHE A 373 -7.47 -12.68 18.50
N ALA A 374 -8.63 -13.34 18.56
CA ALA A 374 -9.46 -13.61 17.41
C ALA A 374 -10.20 -12.37 16.90
N SER A 375 -10.73 -11.54 17.80
CA SER A 375 -11.71 -10.52 17.43
C SER A 375 -11.44 -9.17 18.08
N THR A 376 -11.97 -8.13 17.42
CA THR A 376 -12.12 -6.79 18.00
C THR A 376 -13.16 -6.74 19.11
N LYS A 377 -13.99 -7.78 19.30
CA LYS A 377 -15.04 -7.77 20.33
C LYS A 377 -14.46 -7.52 21.72
N TRP A 378 -15.03 -6.54 22.42
CA TRP A 378 -14.64 -6.21 23.78
C TRP A 378 -15.31 -7.17 24.78
N ILE A 379 -14.54 -8.12 25.31
CA ILE A 379 -15.05 -9.27 26.12
C ILE A 379 -14.98 -8.99 27.65
N ALA A 380 -14.44 -7.84 28.08
CA ALA A 380 -14.11 -7.53 29.47
C ALA A 380 -14.85 -6.30 30.04
N GLU A 381 -16.14 -6.11 29.74
CA GLU A 381 -16.91 -4.89 30.10
C GLU A 381 -17.04 -4.63 31.61
N GLU A 382 -16.94 -5.64 32.48
CA GLU A 382 -17.37 -5.50 33.88
C GLU A 382 -16.31 -5.78 34.97
N LYS A 383 -15.09 -6.23 34.64
CA LYS A 383 -14.14 -6.74 35.66
C LYS A 383 -12.69 -6.22 35.60
N GLY A 384 -12.51 -5.02 35.04
CA GLY A 384 -11.22 -4.32 35.00
C GLY A 384 -10.42 -4.64 33.76
N CYS A 385 -10.07 -3.61 32.98
CA CYS A 385 -9.32 -3.77 31.73
C CYS A 385 -8.01 -4.53 31.96
N PRO A 386 -7.73 -5.63 31.25
CA PRO A 386 -6.35 -6.02 31.04
C PRO A 386 -5.65 -4.86 30.33
N LYS A 387 -4.44 -4.53 30.76
CA LYS A 387 -3.70 -3.39 30.19
C LYS A 387 -3.15 -3.73 28.79
N THR A 388 -3.02 -5.02 28.50
CA THR A 388 -2.70 -5.67 27.21
C THR A 388 -3.93 -6.39 26.63
N GLY A 389 -3.81 -7.04 25.47
CA GLY A 389 -4.90 -7.84 24.86
C GLY A 389 -5.87 -7.06 23.99
N TYR A 390 -5.43 -5.91 23.45
CA TYR A 390 -6.21 -5.05 22.54
C TYR A 390 -5.71 -5.12 21.08
N ILE A 391 -4.61 -5.83 20.81
CA ILE A 391 -4.13 -6.10 19.44
C ILE A 391 -4.68 -7.47 19.01
N SER A 392 -5.87 -7.47 18.40
CA SER A 392 -6.44 -8.67 17.81
C SER A 392 -6.04 -8.83 16.33
N LEU A 393 -6.15 -10.05 15.83
CA LEU A 393 -6.00 -10.37 14.42
C LEU A 393 -6.98 -9.57 13.56
N GLU A 394 -8.24 -9.46 14.02
CA GLU A 394 -9.29 -8.69 13.35
C GLU A 394 -8.98 -7.18 13.32
N TYR A 395 -8.42 -6.61 14.39
CA TYR A 395 -8.02 -5.20 14.39
C TYR A 395 -7.00 -4.90 13.28
N ILE A 396 -5.95 -5.71 13.16
CA ILE A 396 -4.92 -5.49 12.15
C ILE A 396 -5.52 -5.71 10.75
N HIS A 397 -6.33 -6.76 10.58
CA HIS A 397 -7.11 -7.02 9.36
C HIS A 397 -7.93 -5.79 8.91
N ASN A 398 -8.69 -5.19 9.83
CA ASN A 398 -9.54 -4.03 9.52
C ASN A 398 -8.73 -2.85 8.98
N ASN A 399 -7.56 -2.58 9.57
CA ASN A 399 -6.69 -1.51 9.07
C ASN A 399 -6.18 -1.79 7.65
N ILE A 400 -5.84 -3.04 7.31
CA ILE A 400 -5.35 -3.39 5.96
C ILE A 400 -6.42 -3.21 4.89
N HIS A 401 -7.69 -3.52 5.19
CA HIS A 401 -8.83 -3.20 4.32
C HIS A 401 -8.87 -1.72 3.94
N ASN A 402 -8.76 -0.83 4.93
CA ASN A 402 -8.74 0.61 4.68
C ASN A 402 -7.48 1.09 3.95
N LEU A 403 -6.31 0.61 4.36
CA LEU A 403 -5.01 1.01 3.79
C LEU A 403 -4.85 0.60 2.33
N THR A 404 -5.61 -0.40 1.88
CA THR A 404 -5.62 -0.87 0.49
C THR A 404 -6.74 -0.30 -0.35
N GLY A 405 -7.95 -0.18 0.22
CA GLY A 405 -9.14 0.28 -0.48
C GLY A 405 -9.28 1.80 -0.55
N GLY A 406 -9.01 2.50 0.55
CA GLY A 406 -9.31 3.92 0.72
C GLY A 406 -10.78 4.19 1.05
N SER A 407 -11.01 5.04 2.04
CA SER A 407 -12.34 5.38 2.59
C SER A 407 -12.64 6.89 2.58
N ASP A 408 -11.87 7.69 1.83
CA ASP A 408 -11.98 9.14 1.78
C ASP A 408 -12.05 9.61 0.33
N TYR A 409 -13.16 10.26 -0.05
CA TYR A 409 -13.37 10.76 -1.41
C TYR A 409 -12.31 11.76 -1.88
N ALA A 410 -11.68 12.51 -0.96
CA ALA A 410 -10.63 13.45 -1.32
C ALA A 410 -9.35 12.73 -1.75
N THR A 411 -9.13 11.50 -1.29
CA THR A 411 -7.96 10.69 -1.63
C THR A 411 -8.27 9.47 -2.51
N GLY A 412 -9.56 9.21 -2.73
CA GLY A 412 -10.09 8.09 -3.47
C GLY A 412 -10.68 7.02 -2.54
N MET A 413 -11.84 6.51 -2.92
CA MET A 413 -12.50 5.36 -2.28
C MET A 413 -12.32 4.07 -3.08
N GLY A 414 -12.49 2.93 -2.41
CA GLY A 414 -12.35 1.61 -3.04
C GLY A 414 -13.02 0.48 -2.28
N HIS A 415 -13.18 -0.66 -2.97
CA HIS A 415 -14.03 -1.76 -2.53
C HIS A 415 -13.48 -2.45 -1.29
N MET A 416 -12.15 -2.62 -1.19
CA MET A 416 -11.48 -3.18 -0.01
C MET A 416 -11.76 -2.42 1.30
N SER A 417 -12.29 -1.19 1.25
CA SER A 417 -12.60 -0.43 2.47
C SER A 417 -14.00 -0.68 3.04
N ASP A 418 -14.88 -1.38 2.33
CA ASP A 418 -16.28 -1.58 2.72
C ASP A 418 -16.66 -3.07 2.75
N VAL A 419 -17.18 -3.54 3.88
CA VAL A 419 -17.46 -4.96 4.14
C VAL A 419 -18.30 -5.62 3.03
N PRO A 420 -19.41 -5.01 2.56
CA PRO A 420 -20.31 -5.67 1.62
C PRO A 420 -19.68 -5.98 0.26
N VAL A 421 -18.64 -5.24 -0.14
CA VAL A 421 -18.04 -5.34 -1.49
C VAL A 421 -16.55 -5.67 -1.51
N ALA A 422 -15.87 -5.74 -0.35
CA ALA A 422 -14.44 -5.99 -0.28
C ALA A 422 -14.00 -7.29 -0.99
N ALA A 423 -14.79 -8.36 -0.89
CA ALA A 423 -14.46 -9.67 -1.45
C ALA A 423 -14.42 -9.72 -2.99
N PHE A 424 -14.99 -8.72 -3.67
CA PHE A 424 -14.89 -8.60 -5.12
C PHE A 424 -13.49 -8.21 -5.59
N ASP A 425 -12.67 -7.54 -4.76
CA ASP A 425 -11.30 -7.20 -5.15
C ASP A 425 -10.41 -8.45 -5.02
N PRO A 426 -9.67 -8.88 -6.07
CA PRO A 426 -8.78 -10.04 -6.00
C PRO A 426 -7.74 -10.00 -4.86
N ILE A 427 -7.34 -8.82 -4.37
CA ILE A 427 -6.39 -8.72 -3.25
C ILE A 427 -6.99 -9.17 -1.92
N PHE A 428 -8.32 -9.16 -1.79
CA PHE A 428 -9.04 -9.66 -0.61
C PHE A 428 -8.60 -11.08 -0.26
N TRP A 429 -8.53 -11.96 -1.26
CA TRP A 429 -8.22 -13.36 -1.06
C TRP A 429 -6.78 -13.56 -0.60
N LEU A 430 -5.83 -12.80 -1.16
CA LEU A 430 -4.42 -12.84 -0.73
C LEU A 430 -4.24 -12.31 0.70
N HIS A 431 -4.99 -11.26 1.04
CA HIS A 431 -5.03 -10.69 2.38
C HIS A 431 -5.58 -11.71 3.40
N HIS A 432 -6.69 -12.38 3.09
CA HIS A 432 -7.31 -13.36 3.99
C HIS A 432 -6.55 -14.68 4.10
N VAL A 433 -5.78 -15.08 3.08
CA VAL A 433 -4.83 -16.21 3.21
C VAL A 433 -3.69 -15.83 4.18
N GLN A 434 -3.25 -14.57 4.18
CA GLN A 434 -2.30 -14.07 5.19
C GLN A 434 -2.93 -14.04 6.60
N ILE A 435 -4.20 -13.64 6.74
CA ILE A 435 -4.91 -13.73 8.03
C ILE A 435 -4.96 -15.18 8.52
N ASP A 436 -5.27 -16.13 7.64
CA ASP A 436 -5.25 -17.56 7.95
C ASP A 436 -3.84 -18.07 8.33
N ARG A 437 -2.79 -17.52 7.69
CA ARG A 437 -1.39 -17.80 8.05
C ARG A 437 -1.07 -17.32 9.45
N LEU A 438 -1.43 -16.08 9.78
CA LEU A 438 -1.20 -15.51 11.12
C LEU A 438 -1.98 -16.29 12.20
N LEU A 439 -3.19 -16.78 11.88
CA LEU A 439 -3.92 -17.73 12.71
C LEU A 439 -3.12 -19.03 12.94
N ALA A 440 -2.60 -19.65 11.89
CA ALA A 440 -1.80 -20.88 12.00
C ALA A 440 -0.51 -20.67 12.82
N VAL A 441 0.18 -19.55 12.64
CA VAL A 441 1.36 -19.16 13.45
C VAL A 441 0.97 -19.01 14.92
N TRP A 442 -0.16 -18.34 15.22
CA TRP A 442 -0.62 -18.18 16.59
C TRP A 442 -1.01 -19.52 17.23
N GLN A 443 -1.71 -20.40 16.50
CA GLN A 443 -2.07 -21.75 16.96
C GLN A 443 -0.82 -22.59 17.26
N CYS A 444 0.25 -22.45 16.47
CA CYS A 444 1.54 -23.08 16.72
C CYS A 444 2.20 -22.60 18.03
N LEU A 445 2.12 -21.30 18.32
CA LEU A 445 2.67 -20.71 19.55
C LEU A 445 1.80 -20.98 20.78
N ASN A 446 0.48 -21.07 20.59
CA ASN A 446 -0.52 -21.16 21.64
C ASN A 446 -1.47 -22.36 21.47
N PRO A 447 -0.97 -23.61 21.37
CA PRO A 447 -1.77 -24.77 20.99
C PRO A 447 -2.88 -25.14 21.99
N LYS A 448 -2.89 -24.54 23.20
CA LYS A 448 -3.92 -24.74 24.22
C LYS A 448 -5.05 -23.70 24.16
N LEU A 449 -4.82 -22.53 23.58
CA LEU A 449 -5.77 -21.42 23.56
C LEU A 449 -6.65 -21.52 22.31
N TRP A 450 -7.89 -21.96 22.47
CA TRP A 450 -8.85 -22.14 21.36
C TRP A 450 -10.27 -22.25 21.94
N PHE A 451 -11.08 -21.19 21.78
CA PHE A 451 -12.40 -21.04 22.43
C PHE A 451 -12.38 -21.33 23.95
N ASP A 452 -11.19 -21.25 24.54
CA ASP A 452 -10.76 -21.52 25.92
C ASP A 452 -11.68 -22.46 26.71
N ASN A 453 -11.80 -23.68 26.19
CA ASN A 453 -12.50 -24.84 26.75
C ASN A 453 -12.23 -25.08 28.25
N GLY A 454 -12.98 -24.44 29.15
CA GLY A 454 -13.37 -24.88 30.51
C GLY A 454 -12.32 -25.47 31.48
N GLN A 455 -11.03 -25.53 31.16
CA GLN A 455 -9.97 -26.07 32.01
C GLN A 455 -9.18 -24.93 32.65
N SER A 456 -9.80 -24.36 33.68
CA SER A 456 -9.13 -23.70 34.80
C SER A 456 -8.18 -24.68 35.47
N GLY A 457 -6.88 -24.56 35.15
CA GLY A 457 -5.81 -25.27 35.85
C GLY A 457 -4.95 -24.35 36.70
N ASP A 458 -4.71 -23.11 36.29
CA ASP A 458 -3.93 -22.14 37.06
C ASP A 458 -4.41 -20.69 36.78
N SER A 459 -4.85 -20.06 37.86
CA SER A 459 -5.05 -18.63 38.18
C SER A 459 -5.78 -17.66 37.22
N ASP A 460 -6.91 -17.17 37.73
CA ASP A 460 -7.54 -15.84 37.58
C ASP A 460 -8.12 -15.35 36.24
N THR A 461 -8.01 -16.08 35.14
CA THR A 461 -8.53 -15.59 33.82
C THR A 461 -9.48 -16.53 33.08
N ALA A 462 -9.63 -17.79 33.52
CA ALA A 462 -10.29 -18.86 32.75
C ALA A 462 -11.83 -18.91 32.85
N GLY A 463 -12.52 -17.77 33.00
CA GLY A 463 -13.99 -17.75 33.13
C GLY A 463 -14.66 -16.43 32.77
N MET A 464 -14.04 -15.62 31.91
CA MET A 464 -14.45 -14.24 31.66
C MET A 464 -15.36 -14.10 30.44
N THR A 465 -16.66 -14.39 30.59
CA THR A 465 -17.70 -13.96 29.64
C THR A 465 -18.34 -12.66 30.15
N ALA A 466 -17.79 -11.49 29.81
CA ALA A 466 -18.38 -10.19 30.18
C ALA A 466 -19.07 -9.52 28.98
N SER A 467 -19.93 -10.27 28.27
CA SER A 467 -20.87 -9.70 27.31
C SER A 467 -22.26 -10.27 27.57
N SER A 468 -23.28 -9.42 27.57
CA SER A 468 -24.70 -9.81 27.66
C SER A 468 -25.17 -10.66 26.45
N VAL A 469 -24.34 -10.75 25.41
CA VAL A 469 -24.57 -11.53 24.19
C VAL A 469 -23.78 -12.83 24.24
N THR A 470 -24.48 -13.98 24.26
CA THR A 470 -23.84 -15.29 24.04
C THR A 470 -23.15 -15.30 22.69
N ASP A 471 -21.83 -15.52 22.72
CA ASP A 471 -20.97 -15.59 21.54
C ASP A 471 -21.11 -16.92 20.80
N ASP A 472 -20.57 -16.96 19.57
CA ASP A 472 -20.52 -18.19 18.78
C ASP A 472 -19.56 -19.20 19.43
N LYS A 473 -19.94 -20.47 19.45
CA LYS A 473 -19.14 -21.59 19.97
C LYS A 473 -18.28 -22.20 18.86
N GLU A 474 -17.25 -22.95 19.25
CA GLU A 474 -16.41 -23.66 18.27
C GLU A 474 -17.17 -24.72 17.44
N THR A 475 -18.33 -25.15 17.94
CA THR A 475 -19.23 -26.13 17.31
C THR A 475 -20.30 -25.49 16.44
N ASP A 476 -20.45 -24.17 16.48
CA ASP A 476 -21.50 -23.51 15.71
C ASP A 476 -21.18 -23.57 14.20
N PRO A 477 -22.22 -23.74 13.35
CA PRO A 477 -22.10 -23.71 11.90
C PRO A 477 -21.34 -22.48 11.36
N LEU A 478 -20.34 -22.74 10.52
CA LEU A 478 -19.70 -21.74 9.66
C LEU A 478 -20.41 -21.74 8.30
N GLU A 479 -21.66 -21.29 8.29
CA GLU A 479 -22.45 -21.17 7.06
C GLU A 479 -21.78 -20.19 6.05
N PRO A 480 -21.90 -20.43 4.74
CA PRO A 480 -22.65 -21.49 4.05
C PRO A 480 -21.78 -22.69 3.64
N PHE A 481 -20.71 -22.99 4.38
CA PHE A 481 -19.65 -23.87 3.92
C PHE A 481 -19.95 -25.36 4.18
N HIS A 482 -20.55 -26.05 3.20
CA HIS A 482 -20.79 -27.49 3.27
C HIS A 482 -19.48 -28.31 3.13
N LYS A 483 -19.42 -29.46 3.81
CA LYS A 483 -18.27 -30.39 3.75
C LYS A 483 -18.35 -31.38 2.60
N LYS A 484 -19.56 -31.74 2.16
CA LYS A 484 -19.81 -32.81 1.17
C LYS A 484 -20.68 -32.32 0.02
N ASP A 485 -20.43 -32.87 -1.16
CA ASP A 485 -21.30 -32.64 -2.33
C ASP A 485 -22.60 -33.41 -2.17
N ASN A 486 -23.72 -32.80 -2.58
CA ASN A 486 -25.04 -33.41 -2.58
C ASN A 486 -25.42 -34.04 -1.23
N ASP A 487 -25.03 -33.38 -0.13
CA ASP A 487 -25.20 -33.88 1.22
C ASP A 487 -26.66 -33.70 1.68
N PRO A 488 -27.44 -34.77 1.86
CA PRO A 488 -28.81 -34.66 2.36
C PRO A 488 -28.86 -34.12 3.79
N GLU A 489 -27.80 -34.32 4.58
CA GLU A 489 -27.68 -33.82 5.95
C GLU A 489 -27.19 -32.36 6.00
N LYS A 490 -26.71 -31.84 4.86
CA LYS A 490 -26.11 -30.50 4.73
C LYS A 490 -25.06 -30.23 5.80
N GLU A 491 -24.12 -31.16 6.00
CA GLU A 491 -23.08 -31.00 7.01
C GLU A 491 -22.17 -29.79 6.66
N VAL A 492 -22.01 -28.88 7.62
CA VAL A 492 -21.25 -27.64 7.48
C VAL A 492 -19.97 -27.63 8.30
N TRP A 493 -19.00 -26.83 7.86
CA TRP A 493 -17.77 -26.59 8.61
C TRP A 493 -18.07 -25.93 9.97
N THR A 494 -17.25 -26.26 10.96
CA THR A 494 -17.26 -25.63 12.30
C THR A 494 -15.84 -25.20 12.63
N ALA A 495 -15.68 -24.25 13.55
CA ALA A 495 -14.34 -23.82 13.96
C ALA A 495 -13.52 -25.00 14.50
N GLN A 496 -14.16 -25.88 15.27
CA GLN A 496 -13.56 -27.11 15.77
C GLN A 496 -13.03 -28.00 14.62
N ALA A 497 -13.83 -28.19 13.57
CA ALA A 497 -13.49 -29.06 12.44
C ALA A 497 -12.34 -28.50 11.57
N CYS A 498 -12.21 -27.17 11.46
CA CYS A 498 -11.15 -26.53 10.68
C CYS A 498 -9.96 -26.04 11.52
N ARG A 499 -9.87 -26.44 12.80
CA ARG A 499 -8.78 -26.03 13.69
C ARG A 499 -7.41 -26.49 13.19
N ASP A 500 -7.30 -27.76 12.79
CA ASP A 500 -6.11 -28.31 12.14
C ASP A 500 -6.18 -28.05 10.63
N TRP A 501 -5.50 -27.00 10.18
CA TRP A 501 -5.49 -26.64 8.76
C TRP A 501 -4.81 -27.69 7.87
N THR A 502 -3.97 -28.57 8.44
CA THR A 502 -3.27 -29.59 7.65
C THR A 502 -4.17 -30.76 7.25
N GLU A 503 -5.30 -30.95 7.94
CA GLU A 503 -6.37 -31.86 7.51
C GLU A 503 -7.14 -31.33 6.31
N LEU A 504 -7.08 -30.01 6.06
CA LEU A 504 -7.60 -29.34 4.87
C LEU A 504 -6.62 -29.38 3.68
N ASN A 505 -5.53 -30.15 3.82
CA ASN A 505 -4.52 -30.44 2.81
C ASN A 505 -3.71 -29.24 2.31
N TYR A 506 -3.46 -28.24 3.16
CA TYR A 506 -2.48 -27.19 2.92
C TYR A 506 -1.63 -26.92 4.18
N GLN A 507 -0.50 -26.24 4.00
CA GLN A 507 0.28 -25.62 5.08
C GLN A 507 0.99 -24.36 4.57
N TYR A 508 1.85 -23.73 5.36
CA TYR A 508 2.57 -22.51 4.97
C TYR A 508 4.06 -22.79 4.79
N ASP A 509 4.66 -22.12 3.81
CA ASP A 509 6.06 -22.30 3.40
C ASP A 509 7.03 -22.06 4.55
N ASP A 510 6.85 -20.97 5.28
CA ASP A 510 7.69 -20.57 6.40
C ASP A 510 7.54 -21.50 7.63
N LEU A 511 6.30 -21.88 7.99
CA LEU A 511 6.05 -22.85 9.06
C LEU A 511 6.66 -24.21 8.73
N ALA A 512 6.55 -24.65 7.47
CA ALA A 512 7.16 -25.88 7.01
C ALA A 512 8.69 -25.79 7.06
N GLU A 513 9.29 -24.69 6.60
CA GLU A 513 10.74 -24.47 6.65
C GLU A 513 11.27 -24.51 8.09
N VAL A 514 10.60 -23.83 9.03
CA VAL A 514 10.97 -23.82 10.45
C VAL A 514 10.86 -25.22 11.07
N ALA A 515 9.79 -25.96 10.75
CA ALA A 515 9.60 -27.34 11.20
C ALA A 515 10.71 -28.26 10.68
N GLU A 516 11.02 -28.19 9.39
CA GLU A 516 12.09 -28.98 8.78
C GLU A 516 13.47 -28.62 9.33
N ARG A 517 13.77 -27.32 9.51
CA ARG A 517 15.02 -26.85 10.12
C ARG A 517 15.18 -27.41 11.54
N THR A 518 14.10 -27.38 12.32
CA THR A 518 14.06 -27.95 13.68
C THR A 518 14.34 -29.45 13.63
N ILE A 519 13.66 -30.19 12.74
CA ILE A 519 13.86 -31.63 12.58
C ILE A 519 15.30 -31.96 12.15
N ARG A 520 15.88 -31.21 11.20
CA ARG A 520 17.27 -31.39 10.78
C ARG A 520 18.25 -31.20 11.93
N LYS A 521 18.01 -30.20 12.79
CA LYS A 521 18.87 -29.86 13.93
C LYS A 521 18.81 -30.89 15.06
N TYR A 522 17.63 -31.46 15.34
CA TYR A 522 17.41 -32.35 16.50
C TYR A 522 17.13 -33.82 16.14
N GLY A 523 17.12 -34.17 14.85
CA GLY A 523 16.77 -35.50 14.34
C GLY A 523 15.29 -35.89 14.45
N ARG A 524 14.46 -35.08 15.13
CA ARG A 524 13.01 -35.28 15.31
C ARG A 524 12.29 -33.95 15.54
N PHE A 525 10.96 -33.96 15.39
CA PHE A 525 10.14 -32.78 15.70
C PHE A 525 9.95 -32.66 17.22
N ILE A 526 10.36 -31.54 17.81
CA ILE A 526 10.23 -31.25 19.24
C ILE A 526 9.47 -29.92 19.38
N SER A 527 8.28 -29.94 19.97
CA SER A 527 7.38 -28.76 20.00
C SER A 527 8.01 -27.52 20.62
N GLY A 528 8.70 -27.65 21.75
CA GLY A 528 9.35 -26.50 22.41
C GLY A 528 10.49 -25.89 21.57
N GLU A 529 11.27 -26.74 20.90
CA GLU A 529 12.36 -26.30 20.02
C GLU A 529 11.80 -25.62 18.76
N PHE A 530 10.73 -26.18 18.18
CA PHE A 530 10.02 -25.58 17.06
C PHE A 530 9.44 -24.21 17.42
N GLN A 531 8.77 -24.08 18.57
CA GLN A 531 8.23 -22.80 19.03
C GLN A 531 9.34 -21.76 19.25
N ARG A 532 10.51 -22.18 19.75
CA ARG A 532 11.67 -21.30 19.89
C ARG A 532 12.20 -20.81 18.53
N GLU A 533 12.36 -21.73 17.58
CA GLU A 533 12.81 -21.41 16.22
C GLU A 533 11.77 -20.55 15.47
N LEU A 534 10.47 -20.78 15.71
CA LEU A 534 9.37 -19.99 15.17
C LEU A 534 9.38 -18.56 15.74
N ARG A 535 9.58 -18.39 17.05
CA ARG A 535 9.73 -17.05 17.66
C ARG A 535 10.92 -16.30 17.10
N SER A 536 12.06 -16.96 16.93
CA SER A 536 13.23 -16.39 16.28
C SER A 536 12.95 -15.99 14.82
N HIS A 537 12.20 -16.82 14.09
CA HIS A 537 11.78 -16.50 12.73
C HIS A 537 10.85 -15.26 12.69
N ILE A 538 9.85 -15.20 13.56
CA ILE A 538 8.92 -14.06 13.72
C ILE A 538 9.70 -12.77 14.00
N ASP A 539 10.64 -12.79 14.94
CA ASP A 539 11.48 -11.63 15.25
C ASP A 539 12.31 -11.15 14.05
N THR A 540 12.70 -12.09 13.17
CA THR A 540 13.45 -11.79 11.96
C THR A 540 12.55 -11.14 10.88
N ILE A 541 11.36 -11.69 10.64
CA ILE A 541 10.47 -11.23 9.56
C ILE A 541 9.56 -10.07 9.96
N TYR A 542 9.27 -9.95 11.26
CA TYR A 542 8.48 -8.89 11.87
C TYR A 542 9.28 -8.26 13.02
N PRO A 543 10.35 -7.50 12.73
CA PRO A 543 11.07 -6.80 13.77
C PRO A 543 10.12 -5.82 14.49
N GLY A 544 10.14 -5.83 15.82
CA GLY A 544 9.40 -4.91 16.67
C GLY A 544 10.28 -3.88 17.39
N THR A 545 9.67 -3.18 18.35
CA THR A 545 10.29 -2.13 19.19
C THR A 545 11.61 -2.59 19.82
N GLY A 546 11.69 -3.83 20.32
CA GLY A 546 12.91 -4.36 20.93
C GLY A 546 14.13 -4.34 19.99
N HIS A 547 13.94 -4.62 18.69
CA HIS A 547 15.03 -4.61 17.70
C HIS A 547 15.52 -3.18 17.41
N LEU A 548 14.61 -2.20 17.42
CA LEU A 548 14.96 -0.79 17.29
C LEU A 548 15.83 -0.36 18.47
N ILE A 549 15.41 -0.70 19.70
CA ILE A 549 16.15 -0.41 20.93
C ILE A 549 17.52 -1.10 20.93
N GLU A 550 17.61 -2.38 20.55
CA GLU A 550 18.89 -3.09 20.42
C GLU A 550 19.84 -2.40 19.43
N SER A 551 19.32 -1.87 18.32
CA SER A 551 20.15 -1.11 17.37
C SER A 551 20.67 0.21 17.97
N MET A 552 19.85 0.89 18.77
CA MET A 552 20.23 2.14 19.46
C MET A 552 21.28 1.91 20.53
N GLU A 553 21.24 0.77 21.23
CA GLU A 553 22.22 0.39 22.26
C GLU A 553 23.65 0.35 21.70
N THR A 554 23.81 -0.06 20.44
CA THR A 554 25.12 -0.14 19.78
C THR A 554 25.66 1.21 19.31
N SER A 555 24.86 2.28 19.33
CA SER A 555 25.30 3.60 18.89
C SER A 555 25.89 4.45 20.02
N SER A 556 27.02 5.10 19.72
CA SER A 556 27.72 6.01 20.63
C SER A 556 26.93 7.29 20.97
N ASN A 557 25.97 7.67 20.13
CA ASN A 557 25.24 8.94 20.23
C ASN A 557 23.87 8.82 20.92
N THR A 558 23.44 7.59 21.25
CA THR A 558 22.17 7.34 21.92
C THR A 558 22.18 7.93 23.34
N PRO A 559 21.18 8.76 23.72
CA PRO A 559 21.06 9.29 25.08
C PRO A 559 20.99 8.16 26.12
N ASP A 560 21.61 8.37 27.27
CA ASP A 560 21.67 7.38 28.35
C ASP A 560 20.27 6.90 28.80
N GLY A 561 19.27 7.78 28.82
CA GLY A 561 17.87 7.46 29.15
C GLY A 561 17.14 6.51 28.17
N LEU A 562 17.76 6.21 27.02
CA LEU A 562 17.31 5.27 26.01
C LEU A 562 18.11 3.96 25.97
N ARG A 563 19.19 3.82 26.76
CA ARG A 563 20.07 2.65 26.78
C ARG A 563 19.66 1.67 27.89
N PRO A 564 19.00 0.54 27.58
CA PRO A 564 18.56 -0.37 28.64
C PRO A 564 19.70 -0.98 29.44
N SER A 565 20.92 -1.05 28.89
CA SER A 565 22.10 -1.56 29.63
C SER A 565 22.47 -0.72 30.85
N GLN A 566 22.15 0.58 30.83
CA GLN A 566 22.44 1.51 31.92
C GLN A 566 21.31 1.56 32.97
N HIS A 567 20.16 0.95 32.69
CA HIS A 567 19.03 0.86 33.59
C HIS A 567 18.93 -0.55 34.21
N GLN A 568 18.59 -0.63 35.49
CA GLN A 568 18.51 -1.91 36.22
C GLN A 568 17.64 -2.92 35.44
N ASN A 569 18.22 -4.09 35.12
CA ASN A 569 17.61 -5.27 34.47
C ASN A 569 17.40 -5.27 32.94
N GLY A 570 17.91 -4.30 32.17
CA GLY A 570 17.82 -4.35 30.69
C GLY A 570 16.41 -4.05 30.14
N LEU A 571 15.69 -3.15 30.83
CA LEU A 571 14.33 -2.74 30.48
C LEU A 571 14.32 -1.43 29.67
N TRP A 572 13.39 -1.30 28.72
CA TRP A 572 13.07 -0.04 28.03
C TRP A 572 11.65 0.43 28.34
N LYS A 573 11.40 1.73 28.13
CA LYS A 573 10.10 2.38 28.36
C LYS A 573 9.18 2.15 27.16
N ASP A 574 7.99 1.61 27.40
CA ASP A 574 7.01 1.31 26.35
C ASP A 574 5.75 2.17 26.50
N TYR A 575 5.14 2.59 25.39
CA TYR A 575 3.93 3.39 25.37
C TYR A 575 2.95 2.89 24.31
N ILE A 576 1.66 2.86 24.67
CA ILE A 576 0.57 2.37 23.83
C ILE A 576 -0.70 3.23 24.02
N ILE A 577 -1.59 3.20 23.02
CA ILE A 577 -2.96 3.74 23.11
C ILE A 577 -3.93 2.57 23.02
N ASN A 578 -4.74 2.36 24.06
CA ASN A 578 -5.88 1.45 24.03
C ASN A 578 -7.14 2.24 23.65
N VAL A 579 -7.93 1.66 22.74
CA VAL A 579 -9.17 2.25 22.23
C VAL A 579 -10.29 1.25 22.42
N VAL A 580 -11.38 1.66 23.07
CA VAL A 580 -12.67 0.96 23.09
C VAL A 580 -13.66 1.83 22.32
N TYR A 581 -14.34 1.26 21.33
CA TYR A 581 -15.19 2.01 20.41
C TYR A 581 -16.48 1.25 20.08
N ASP A 582 -17.52 1.98 19.69
CA ASP A 582 -18.79 1.41 19.24
C ASP A 582 -18.80 1.35 17.72
N ARG A 583 -18.67 0.13 17.15
CA ARG A 583 -18.72 -0.10 15.70
C ARG A 583 -19.98 0.47 15.05
N TYR A 584 -21.07 0.63 15.81
CA TYR A 584 -22.36 1.14 15.35
C TYR A 584 -22.57 2.64 15.64
N ALA A 585 -21.54 3.37 16.06
CA ALA A 585 -21.61 4.81 16.34
C ALA A 585 -22.16 5.64 15.16
N LEU A 586 -21.85 5.24 13.92
CA LEU A 586 -22.39 5.85 12.69
C LEU A 586 -23.36 4.91 11.99
N ASP A 587 -24.22 4.26 12.76
CA ASP A 587 -25.22 3.34 12.26
C ASP A 587 -24.58 2.21 11.43
N GLY A 588 -23.41 1.72 11.89
CA GLY A 588 -22.61 0.66 11.26
C GLY A 588 -21.76 1.10 10.07
N LEU A 589 -21.83 2.37 9.64
CA LEU A 589 -20.89 2.89 8.64
C LEU A 589 -19.46 2.85 9.17
N SER A 590 -18.54 2.53 8.28
CA SER A 590 -17.12 2.56 8.59
C SER A 590 -16.67 3.95 9.04
N TYR A 591 -15.63 4.02 9.86
CA TYR A 591 -14.99 5.27 10.24
C TYR A 591 -13.57 5.00 10.72
N THR A 592 -12.75 6.04 10.71
CA THR A 592 -11.35 5.98 11.14
C THR A 592 -11.13 6.87 12.36
N ILE A 593 -10.56 6.32 13.43
CA ILE A 593 -10.02 7.10 14.56
C ILE A 593 -8.53 7.32 14.26
N GLN A 594 -8.13 8.57 13.99
CA GLN A 594 -6.76 8.92 13.60
C GLN A 594 -6.02 9.58 14.77
N PHE A 595 -4.80 9.13 15.04
CA PHE A 595 -3.96 9.63 16.13
C PHE A 595 -2.76 10.43 15.59
N PHE A 596 -2.39 11.48 16.32
CA PHE A 596 -1.32 12.42 15.96
C PHE A 596 -0.53 12.85 17.19
N ILE A 597 0.78 13.08 17.05
CA ILE A 597 1.67 13.59 18.11
C ILE A 597 2.55 14.72 17.54
N GLY A 598 2.38 15.97 17.98
CA GLY A 598 3.13 17.14 17.44
C GLY A 598 4.02 17.90 18.44
N GLY A 599 4.54 19.07 18.02
CA GLY A 599 5.00 20.20 18.87
C GLY A 599 6.52 20.33 19.16
N PRO A 600 7.06 21.51 19.56
CA PRO A 600 6.78 22.95 19.22
C PRO A 600 7.81 23.49 18.20
N PRO A 601 7.74 24.70 17.61
CA PRO A 601 6.76 25.78 17.76
C PRO A 601 5.77 25.93 16.57
N GLY A 602 4.60 26.55 16.78
CA GLY A 602 4.28 27.24 18.03
C GLY A 602 2.81 27.58 18.33
N GLU A 603 2.20 26.98 19.34
CA GLU A 603 1.53 25.68 19.34
C GLU A 603 0.06 25.97 19.69
N ASP A 604 -0.91 25.74 18.80
CA ASP A 604 -1.93 24.67 18.91
C ASP A 604 -2.44 24.28 17.49
N THR A 605 -1.78 24.78 16.44
CA THR A 605 -2.30 24.80 15.05
C THR A 605 -1.85 23.62 14.18
N THR A 606 -0.90 22.78 14.59
CA THR A 606 -0.36 21.67 13.77
C THR A 606 -0.92 20.28 14.14
N ASN A 607 -1.98 20.24 14.97
CA ASN A 607 -2.49 19.05 15.66
C ASN A 607 -2.91 17.87 14.76
N PHE A 608 -3.19 18.09 13.48
CA PHE A 608 -3.70 17.07 12.54
C PHE A 608 -2.94 17.04 11.21
N GLU A 609 -1.73 17.58 11.17
CA GLU A 609 -0.89 17.58 9.98
C GLU A 609 -0.41 16.15 9.66
N LYS A 610 -0.21 15.87 8.35
CA LYS A 610 0.13 14.52 7.87
C LYS A 610 1.39 13.97 8.53
N HIS A 611 2.41 14.80 8.76
CA HIS A 611 3.67 14.38 9.36
C HIS A 611 3.58 14.13 10.87
N ASN A 612 2.50 14.57 11.53
CA ASN A 612 2.23 14.31 12.94
C ASN A 612 1.43 13.03 13.15
N TYR A 613 0.95 12.38 12.09
CA TYR A 613 0.22 11.13 12.16
C TYR A 613 1.03 10.03 12.88
N VAL A 614 0.39 9.18 13.67
CA VAL A 614 1.08 8.04 14.32
C VAL A 614 0.41 6.70 14.03
N GLY A 615 -0.90 6.71 13.80
CA GLY A 615 -1.64 5.49 13.50
C GLY A 615 -3.13 5.72 13.53
N HIS A 616 -3.88 4.64 13.33
CA HIS A 616 -5.33 4.69 13.35
C HIS A 616 -5.97 3.39 13.81
N VAL A 617 -7.24 3.50 14.14
CA VAL A 617 -8.17 2.38 14.27
C VAL A 617 -9.24 2.55 13.19
N TYR A 618 -9.35 1.56 12.30
CA TYR A 618 -10.45 1.50 11.35
C TYR A 618 -11.58 0.63 11.88
N SER A 619 -12.76 1.23 12.05
CA SER A 619 -14.00 0.49 12.26
C SER A 619 -14.45 -0.04 10.91
N PHE A 620 -14.09 -1.29 10.59
CA PHE A 620 -14.48 -1.93 9.35
C PHE A 620 -15.92 -2.41 9.44
N GLY A 621 -16.83 -1.69 8.82
CA GLY A 621 -18.25 -1.98 8.80
C GLY A 621 -18.83 -1.93 7.38
N GLY A 622 -20.10 -2.28 7.30
CA GLY A 622 -21.03 -1.93 6.24
C GLY A 622 -22.32 -1.58 6.96
N ARG A 623 -22.88 -0.39 6.70
CA ARG A 623 -24.01 0.23 7.45
C ARG A 623 -25.11 -0.75 7.94
N GLN A 624 -25.65 -0.52 9.15
CA GLN A 624 -27.08 -0.47 9.53
C GLN A 624 -27.28 -0.35 11.06
N SER A 625 -28.18 0.55 11.52
CA SER A 625 -28.72 0.50 12.90
C SER A 625 -30.17 0.99 13.10
N THR A 626 -30.92 1.46 12.10
CA THR A 626 -32.30 1.98 12.35
C THR A 626 -33.37 1.71 11.29
N SER A 627 -33.05 1.24 10.08
CA SER A 627 -34.05 0.81 9.08
C SER A 627 -34.16 -0.72 8.98
N GLU A 628 -35.34 -1.22 8.60
CA GLU A 628 -35.87 -2.59 8.77
C GLU A 628 -35.13 -3.74 8.02
N GLY A 629 -33.80 -3.70 7.85
CA GLY A 629 -33.08 -4.62 6.97
C GLY A 629 -31.73 -5.18 7.44
N SER A 630 -31.44 -5.29 8.74
CA SER A 630 -30.08 -5.65 9.23
C SER A 630 -29.81 -7.11 9.58
N CYS A 631 -28.60 -7.58 9.24
CA CYS A 631 -28.02 -8.85 9.70
C CYS A 631 -28.27 -9.11 11.20
N ARG A 632 -28.77 -10.31 11.55
CA ARG A 632 -29.08 -10.70 12.93
C ARG A 632 -27.91 -10.53 13.91
N ASN A 633 -26.68 -10.80 13.49
CA ASN A 633 -25.49 -10.66 14.35
C ASN A 633 -25.24 -9.17 14.64
N CYS A 634 -25.17 -8.34 13.60
CA CYS A 634 -24.95 -6.90 13.72
C CYS A 634 -26.06 -6.21 14.53
N LYS A 635 -27.33 -6.54 14.27
CA LYS A 635 -28.47 -6.02 15.04
C LYS A 635 -28.40 -6.41 16.51
N ARG A 636 -28.16 -7.70 16.80
CA ARG A 636 -28.03 -8.20 18.18
C ARG A 636 -26.90 -7.52 18.92
N GLN A 637 -25.75 -7.32 18.26
CA GLN A 637 -24.62 -6.60 18.85
C GLN A 637 -24.94 -5.12 19.08
N ALA A 638 -25.58 -4.45 18.12
CA ALA A 638 -25.96 -3.04 18.23
C ALA A 638 -26.99 -2.82 19.36
N GLU A 639 -28.05 -3.65 19.41
CA GLU A 639 -29.07 -3.65 20.47
C GLU A 639 -28.48 -3.93 21.84
N ALA A 640 -27.56 -4.90 21.92
CA ALA A 640 -26.85 -5.24 23.15
C ALA A 640 -25.68 -4.29 23.45
N GLN A 641 -25.45 -3.27 22.62
CA GLN A 641 -24.43 -2.25 22.80
C GLN A 641 -23.00 -2.80 22.88
N VAL A 642 -22.72 -3.93 22.22
CA VAL A 642 -21.41 -4.60 22.21
C VAL A 642 -20.34 -3.65 21.67
N LEU A 643 -19.29 -3.45 22.45
CA LEU A 643 -18.15 -2.62 22.07
C LEU A 643 -17.06 -3.44 21.36
N SER A 644 -16.19 -2.71 20.67
CA SER A 644 -14.97 -3.22 20.05
C SER A 644 -13.75 -2.58 20.70
N CYS A 645 -12.58 -3.22 20.59
CA CYS A 645 -11.32 -2.71 21.07
C CYS A 645 -10.20 -2.80 20.03
N ALA A 646 -9.20 -1.95 20.21
CA ALA A 646 -8.02 -1.85 19.36
C ALA A 646 -6.85 -1.19 20.13
N GLN A 647 -5.63 -1.34 19.62
CA GLN A 647 -4.47 -0.67 20.21
C GLN A 647 -3.50 -0.15 19.16
N VAL A 648 -3.04 1.09 19.37
CA VAL A 648 -2.03 1.76 18.56
C VAL A 648 -0.72 1.80 19.34
N THR A 649 0.38 1.37 18.71
CA THR A 649 1.72 1.40 19.32
C THR A 649 2.33 2.81 19.23
N LEU A 650 2.96 3.30 20.30
CA LEU A 650 3.53 4.65 20.33
C LEU A 650 5.05 4.69 20.45
N THR A 651 5.66 3.67 21.06
CA THR A 651 7.08 3.70 21.42
C THR A 651 7.99 4.07 20.27
N ILE A 652 7.84 3.43 19.11
CA ILE A 652 8.62 3.74 17.90
C ILE A 652 8.48 5.23 17.51
N HIS A 653 7.25 5.76 17.50
CA HIS A 653 7.00 7.16 17.14
C HIS A 653 7.63 8.13 18.14
N LEU A 654 7.57 7.81 19.44
CA LEU A 654 8.16 8.62 20.50
C LEU A 654 9.68 8.67 20.38
N LEU A 655 10.33 7.52 20.17
CA LEU A 655 11.79 7.44 19.96
C LEU A 655 12.27 8.34 18.81
N HIS A 656 11.44 8.52 17.78
CA HIS A 656 11.75 9.39 16.65
C HIS A 656 11.37 10.87 16.85
N ARG A 657 10.54 11.21 17.84
CA ARG A 657 9.94 12.55 17.98
C ARG A 657 10.39 13.31 19.21
N ILE A 658 10.55 12.64 20.34
CA ILE A 658 10.72 13.36 21.61
C ILE A 658 12.17 13.63 21.95
N ARG A 659 13.14 13.11 21.19
CA ARG A 659 14.56 13.25 21.54
C ARG A 659 15.02 14.71 21.69
N ASP A 660 14.49 15.60 20.87
CA ASP A 660 14.83 17.02 20.92
C ASP A 660 14.05 17.79 22.00
N TYR A 661 12.93 17.23 22.48
CA TYR A 661 12.02 17.87 23.42
C TYR A 661 12.10 17.30 24.85
N VAL A 662 12.53 16.05 24.97
CA VAL A 662 12.73 15.29 26.20
C VAL A 662 14.08 14.56 26.09
N PRO A 663 15.22 15.28 26.17
CA PRO A 663 16.54 14.71 25.90
C PRO A 663 16.90 13.53 26.82
N ASP A 664 16.43 13.56 28.07
CA ASP A 664 16.64 12.52 29.07
C ASP A 664 15.69 11.33 28.93
N HIS A 665 14.68 11.43 28.07
CA HIS A 665 13.57 10.48 27.91
C HIS A 665 12.93 10.07 29.25
N SER A 666 12.93 10.96 30.26
CA SER A 666 12.30 10.69 31.56
C SER A 666 10.81 10.36 31.40
N PHE A 667 10.27 9.50 32.28
CA PHE A 667 8.84 9.18 32.24
C PHE A 667 8.00 10.46 32.34
N GLU A 668 8.36 11.33 33.29
CA GLU A 668 7.71 12.60 33.54
C GLU A 668 7.74 13.51 32.30
N GLY A 669 8.90 13.60 31.62
CA GLY A 669 9.04 14.41 30.40
C GLY A 669 8.23 13.86 29.23
N VAL A 670 8.26 12.54 28.99
CA VAL A 670 7.48 11.91 27.90
C VAL A 670 5.98 12.04 28.15
N GLU A 671 5.54 11.84 29.39
CA GLU A 671 4.13 11.95 29.79
C GLU A 671 3.61 13.38 29.62
N GLU A 672 4.40 14.38 30.03
CA GLU A 672 4.07 15.79 29.83
C GLU A 672 3.99 16.15 28.34
N TYR A 673 4.92 15.63 27.54
CA TYR A 673 4.90 15.80 26.08
C TYR A 673 3.64 15.19 25.45
N LEU A 674 3.31 13.94 25.79
CA LEU A 674 2.08 13.28 25.33
C LEU A 674 0.82 14.04 25.77
N ARG A 675 0.79 14.53 27.01
CA ARG A 675 -0.33 15.32 27.53
C ARG A 675 -0.55 16.56 26.67
N ARG A 676 0.52 17.28 26.34
CA ARG A 676 0.47 18.52 25.55
C ARG A 676 0.15 18.27 24.09
N TYR A 677 0.64 17.18 23.47
CA TYR A 677 0.69 17.09 22.01
C TYR A 677 0.06 15.87 21.37
N LEU A 678 -0.33 14.84 22.14
CA LEU A 678 -1.15 13.77 21.60
C LEU A 678 -2.55 14.31 21.31
N ARG A 679 -3.01 14.10 20.07
CA ARG A 679 -4.31 14.51 19.53
C ARG A 679 -4.92 13.37 18.74
N TRP A 680 -6.23 13.39 18.58
CA TRP A 680 -6.94 12.46 17.72
C TRP A 680 -8.22 13.07 17.18
N ARG A 681 -8.71 12.51 16.08
CA ARG A 681 -10.00 12.85 15.46
C ARG A 681 -10.67 11.62 14.90
N VAL A 682 -11.98 11.70 14.71
CA VAL A 682 -12.74 10.68 14.00
C VAL A 682 -13.10 11.20 12.62
N VAL A 683 -12.88 10.37 11.60
CA VAL A 683 -13.19 10.66 10.20
C VAL A 683 -14.22 9.64 9.72
N LYS A 684 -15.36 10.11 9.22
CA LYS A 684 -16.42 9.27 8.65
C LYS A 684 -15.95 8.58 7.36
N TYR A 685 -16.63 7.51 6.99
CA TYR A 685 -16.58 7.02 5.62
C TYR A 685 -16.97 8.14 4.64
N GLY A 686 -16.12 8.42 3.65
CA GLY A 686 -16.27 9.55 2.74
C GLY A 686 -15.36 10.75 3.05
N GLY A 687 -14.69 10.78 4.23
CA GLY A 687 -13.61 11.72 4.54
C GLY A 687 -13.98 12.91 5.45
N GLU A 688 -15.24 13.05 5.85
CA GLU A 688 -15.67 14.15 6.73
C GLU A 688 -15.17 13.94 8.18
N VAL A 689 -14.61 14.99 8.80
CA VAL A 689 -14.19 14.96 10.20
C VAL A 689 -15.40 15.18 11.11
N VAL A 690 -15.58 14.31 12.11
CA VAL A 690 -16.65 14.42 13.10
C VAL A 690 -16.44 15.64 14.00
N SER A 691 -17.47 16.49 14.08
CA SER A 691 -17.48 17.68 14.95
C SER A 691 -17.58 17.33 16.45
N GLU A 692 -17.29 18.27 17.34
CA GLU A 692 -17.40 18.06 18.79
C GLU A 692 -18.82 17.65 19.24
N GLU A 693 -19.86 18.20 18.61
CA GLU A 693 -21.24 17.81 18.87
C GLU A 693 -21.50 16.37 18.39
N GLY A 694 -20.94 16.00 17.23
CA GLY A 694 -20.95 14.63 16.72
C GLY A 694 -20.32 13.65 17.71
N PHE A 695 -19.19 14.02 18.33
CA PHE A 695 -18.56 13.23 19.38
C PHE A 695 -19.49 13.01 20.58
N LYS A 696 -20.10 14.09 21.10
CA LYS A 696 -21.01 14.02 22.26
C LYS A 696 -22.23 13.15 21.99
N ARG A 697 -22.78 13.22 20.77
CA ARG A 697 -24.03 12.54 20.40
C ARG A 697 -23.82 11.09 19.98
N LYS A 698 -22.88 10.82 19.07
CA LYS A 698 -22.73 9.53 18.39
C LYS A 698 -21.56 8.69 18.90
N PHE A 699 -20.56 9.31 19.54
CA PHE A 699 -19.35 8.63 20.05
C PHE A 699 -19.23 8.68 21.57
N SER A 700 -20.36 8.74 22.29
CA SER A 700 -20.39 8.82 23.76
C SER A 700 -19.77 7.61 24.47
N LYS A 701 -19.67 6.45 23.79
CA LYS A 701 -19.05 5.21 24.30
C LYS A 701 -17.57 5.07 23.93
N LEU A 702 -17.01 5.95 23.11
CA LEU A 702 -15.59 5.92 22.76
C LEU A 702 -14.74 6.17 24.02
N GLN A 703 -13.79 5.28 24.29
CA GLN A 703 -12.82 5.40 25.37
C GLN A 703 -11.41 5.23 24.82
N ILE A 704 -10.59 6.26 25.00
CA ILE A 704 -9.19 6.29 24.61
C ILE A 704 -8.37 6.43 25.88
N SER A 705 -7.42 5.53 26.08
CA SER A 705 -6.48 5.55 27.19
C SER A 705 -5.07 5.41 26.69
N VAL A 706 -4.14 6.14 27.30
CA VAL A 706 -2.71 6.02 27.05
C VAL A 706 -2.09 5.27 28.22
N LEU A 707 -1.19 4.34 27.94
CA LEU A 707 -0.50 3.57 28.97
C LEU A 707 1.01 3.66 28.76
N ARG A 708 1.74 3.83 29.86
CA ARG A 708 3.18 3.54 29.94
C ARG A 708 3.36 2.11 30.42
N GLY A 709 4.38 1.41 29.96
CA GLY A 709 4.78 0.10 30.44
C GLY A 709 6.27 -0.10 30.27
N THR A 710 6.71 -1.35 30.42
CA THR A 710 8.11 -1.73 30.26
C THR A 710 8.21 -2.82 29.20
N GLY A 711 9.27 -2.76 28.41
CA GLY A 711 9.71 -3.86 27.57
C GLY A 711 11.08 -4.39 28.02
N ARG A 712 11.38 -5.66 27.74
CA ARG A 712 12.66 -6.28 28.15
C ARG A 712 13.45 -6.83 26.97
N ILE A 713 14.75 -6.52 26.91
CA ILE A 713 15.68 -7.03 25.87
C ILE A 713 15.91 -8.52 26.10
N LYS A 714 16.13 -9.25 25.00
CA LYS A 714 16.50 -10.67 24.99
C LYS A 714 17.67 -10.92 25.97
N PRO A 715 17.56 -11.80 26.98
CA PRO A 715 18.73 -12.19 27.75
C PRO A 715 19.70 -12.93 26.84
N GLY A 716 20.96 -12.50 26.74
CA GLY A 716 21.97 -13.08 25.84
C GLY A 716 22.26 -14.58 26.03
N ASN A 717 21.81 -15.18 27.13
CA ASN A 717 21.95 -16.61 27.46
C ASN A 717 20.58 -17.32 27.57
N ALA A 718 19.71 -17.11 26.59
CA ALA A 718 18.36 -17.70 26.53
C ALA A 718 18.38 -19.24 26.46
N GLN A 719 18.15 -19.92 27.60
CA GLN A 719 18.10 -21.40 27.67
C GLN A 719 16.69 -21.97 27.41
N SER A 720 15.63 -21.15 27.39
CA SER A 720 14.24 -21.60 27.22
C SER A 720 13.57 -20.92 26.02
N ALA A 721 12.56 -21.57 25.43
CA ALA A 721 11.77 -21.01 24.33
C ALA A 721 11.13 -19.64 24.67
N ASP A 722 10.93 -19.35 25.95
CA ASP A 722 10.28 -18.14 26.46
C ASP A 722 11.23 -16.94 26.60
N SER A 723 12.53 -17.15 26.38
CA SER A 723 13.58 -16.13 26.52
C SER A 723 14.07 -15.51 25.21
N VAL A 724 13.38 -15.81 24.09
CA VAL A 724 13.84 -15.44 22.73
C VAL A 724 13.12 -14.21 22.16
N SER A 725 11.99 -13.78 22.73
CA SER A 725 11.21 -12.63 22.25
C SER A 725 11.11 -11.52 23.30
N SER A 726 10.85 -10.29 22.86
CA SER A 726 10.54 -9.17 23.74
C SER A 726 9.31 -9.47 24.61
N LEU A 727 9.39 -9.10 25.88
CA LEU A 727 8.26 -9.16 26.82
C LEU A 727 7.79 -7.75 27.09
N TYR A 728 6.47 -7.56 27.19
CA TYR A 728 5.83 -6.29 27.49
C TYR A 728 4.97 -6.44 28.74
N SER A 729 5.22 -5.62 29.75
CA SER A 729 4.59 -5.75 31.07
C SER A 729 4.41 -4.41 31.78
N ASP A 730 3.90 -4.49 33.01
CA ASP A 730 3.88 -3.40 33.99
C ASP A 730 3.20 -2.12 33.51
N TYR A 731 2.22 -2.26 32.62
CA TYR A 731 1.53 -1.10 32.11
C TYR A 731 0.84 -0.31 33.23
N VAL A 732 0.74 1.00 33.10
CA VAL A 732 0.03 1.91 34.01
C VAL A 732 -0.69 2.94 33.15
N SER A 733 -1.95 3.21 33.47
CA SER A 733 -2.76 4.19 32.73
C SER A 733 -2.32 5.61 33.06
N LEU A 734 -2.16 6.43 32.03
CA LEU A 734 -1.78 7.84 32.09
C LEU A 734 -3.02 8.71 31.91
N LEU A 735 -3.87 8.77 32.93
CA LEU A 735 -5.19 9.44 32.85
C LEU A 735 -5.08 10.91 32.43
N GLU A 736 -4.08 11.63 32.95
CA GLU A 736 -3.86 13.04 32.65
C GLU A 736 -3.58 13.32 31.17
N VAL A 737 -3.04 12.35 30.42
CA VAL A 737 -2.76 12.50 28.99
C VAL A 737 -4.05 12.59 28.16
N THR A 738 -5.09 11.89 28.61
CA THR A 738 -6.38 11.80 27.92
C THR A 738 -7.48 12.62 28.57
N TYR A 739 -7.28 13.06 29.82
CA TYR A 739 -8.28 13.81 30.57
C TYR A 739 -8.68 15.11 29.85
N GLY A 740 -10.00 15.37 29.82
CA GLY A 740 -10.56 16.55 29.16
C GLY A 740 -10.60 16.51 27.62
N LYS A 741 -10.02 15.49 26.97
CA LYS A 741 -10.04 15.33 25.51
C LYS A 741 -11.26 14.51 25.05
N PRO A 742 -11.82 14.73 23.84
CA PRO A 742 -12.98 14.00 23.34
C PRO A 742 -12.78 12.47 23.36
N GLY A 743 -13.64 11.72 24.04
CA GLY A 743 -13.51 10.26 24.16
C GLY A 743 -12.32 9.79 25.03
N GLY A 744 -11.61 10.68 25.71
CA GLY A 744 -10.57 10.31 26.67
C GLY A 744 -11.15 9.62 27.92
N LEU A 745 -10.41 8.67 28.49
CA LEU A 745 -10.82 7.95 29.69
C LEU A 745 -11.01 8.93 30.88
N ARG A 746 -12.17 8.88 31.53
CA ARG A 746 -12.52 9.76 32.65
C ARG A 746 -12.08 9.17 34.00
N LEU A 747 -11.71 10.05 34.94
CA LEU A 747 -11.29 9.69 36.31
C LEU A 747 -12.33 8.86 37.09
N ASP A 748 -13.62 9.11 36.88
CA ASP A 748 -14.74 8.40 37.53
C ASP A 748 -14.99 6.99 36.96
N LYS A 749 -14.36 6.65 35.83
CA LYS A 749 -14.44 5.35 35.18
C LYS A 749 -13.10 4.60 35.18
N ALA A 750 -12.07 5.16 35.83
CA ALA A 750 -10.76 4.54 35.91
C ALA A 750 -10.75 3.42 36.98
N PRO A 751 -10.05 2.29 36.77
CA PRO A 751 -9.99 1.19 37.75
C PRO A 751 -9.45 1.66 39.11
N GLU A 752 -9.94 1.12 40.24
CA GLU A 752 -9.59 1.56 41.62
C GLU A 752 -8.08 1.65 41.92
N ASN A 753 -7.23 0.98 41.14
CA ASN A 753 -5.76 1.03 41.23
C ASN A 753 -5.09 2.15 40.38
N SER A 754 -5.87 3.09 39.81
CA SER A 754 -5.37 4.23 39.03
C SER A 754 -5.18 5.50 39.88
N GLY A 755 -4.70 5.33 41.12
CA GLY A 755 -4.53 6.43 42.06
C GLY A 755 -3.74 7.61 41.43
N PRO A 756 -4.21 8.86 41.56
CA PRO A 756 -3.52 10.01 41.01
C PRO A 756 -2.17 10.22 41.70
N PHE A 757 -1.15 10.62 40.93
CA PHE A 757 0.19 11.02 41.41
C PHE A 757 0.15 12.32 42.25
N ILE A 758 -1.04 12.88 42.50
CA ILE A 758 -1.27 14.09 43.31
C ILE A 758 -1.28 13.72 44.80
N SER A 759 -0.10 13.35 45.32
CA SER A 759 0.21 13.55 46.73
C SER A 759 1.54 14.28 46.95
N GLN A 760 2.29 14.61 45.88
CA GLN A 760 3.61 15.24 46.02
C GLN A 760 3.80 16.62 45.35
N ASN A 761 2.82 17.21 44.65
CA ASN A 761 2.96 18.61 44.20
C ASN A 761 1.62 19.35 44.13
N LYS A 762 1.19 19.91 45.27
CA LYS A 762 -0.01 20.76 45.38
C LYS A 762 0.14 22.15 44.75
N SER A 763 1.27 22.47 44.12
CA SER A 763 1.60 23.82 43.61
C SER A 763 1.41 24.00 42.10
N ALA A 764 1.08 22.96 41.33
CA ALA A 764 1.06 23.02 39.85
C ALA A 764 -0.34 23.06 39.20
N VAL A 765 -1.41 23.28 39.98
CA VAL A 765 -2.77 23.43 39.43
C VAL A 765 -3.05 24.92 39.19
N GLN A 766 -2.84 25.39 37.96
CA GLN A 766 -3.56 26.57 37.46
C GLN A 766 -4.44 26.17 36.28
N PRO A 767 -5.73 26.59 36.25
CA PRO A 767 -6.56 26.46 35.06
C PRO A 767 -5.98 27.30 33.91
N LEU A 768 -6.14 26.80 32.67
CA LEU A 768 -5.73 27.48 31.44
C LEU A 768 -6.17 28.96 31.44
N PRO A 769 -5.26 29.93 31.23
CA PRO A 769 -5.62 31.34 31.20
C PRO A 769 -6.41 31.67 29.92
N THR A 770 -7.55 32.34 30.10
CA THR A 770 -8.52 32.72 29.05
C THR A 770 -8.17 34.02 28.29
N ARG A 771 -6.97 34.58 28.40
CA ARG A 771 -6.58 35.80 27.67
C ARG A 771 -5.09 35.84 27.29
N LEU A 772 -4.85 36.17 26.02
CA LEU A 772 -3.53 36.50 25.42
C LEU A 772 -2.93 37.77 26.05
N PRO A 773 -1.66 37.79 26.49
CA PRO A 773 -0.97 39.02 26.87
C PRO A 773 -0.23 39.67 25.69
N GLN A 774 -0.28 41.00 25.68
CA GLN A 774 0.35 41.91 24.73
C GLN A 774 1.89 41.95 24.82
N LYS A 775 2.49 42.33 23.69
CA LYS A 775 3.91 42.65 23.41
C LYS A 775 4.71 43.18 24.60
N ALA A 776 5.90 42.63 24.82
CA ALA A 776 6.97 43.26 25.57
C ALA A 776 8.16 43.57 24.63
N ASN A 777 8.46 44.87 24.50
CA ASN A 777 9.64 45.43 23.86
C ASN A 777 10.89 45.12 24.70
N ILE A 778 12.01 44.75 24.05
CA ILE A 778 13.34 44.86 24.65
C ILE A 778 14.25 45.59 23.65
N GLN A 779 14.82 46.70 24.13
CA GLN A 779 15.73 47.62 23.45
C GLN A 779 17.11 47.00 23.20
N LEU A 780 17.63 47.23 21.99
CA LEU A 780 19.04 47.02 21.61
C LEU A 780 19.84 48.28 21.95
N ASN A 781 20.95 48.12 22.68
CA ASN A 781 22.00 49.13 22.77
C ASN A 781 23.17 48.71 21.86
N MET A 782 23.48 49.59 20.92
CA MET A 782 24.75 49.61 20.16
C MET A 782 25.82 50.29 21.02
N ASP A 783 27.06 49.79 20.98
CA ASP A 783 28.24 50.61 20.66
C ASP A 783 29.56 49.83 20.60
N ASN A 784 30.41 50.32 19.68
CA ASN A 784 31.88 50.26 19.57
C ASN A 784 32.60 49.11 18.82
N GLN A 785 32.73 49.35 17.50
CA GLN A 785 33.97 49.70 16.75
C GLN A 785 35.25 48.83 16.85
N GLU A 786 35.48 48.14 15.71
CA GLU A 786 36.71 47.97 14.90
C GLU A 786 38.06 48.53 15.40
N LYS A 787 39.11 47.69 15.29
CA LYS A 787 40.36 47.99 14.54
C LYS A 787 41.32 46.79 14.40
N THR A 788 41.51 46.38 13.14
CA THR A 788 42.75 46.04 12.38
C THR A 788 44.08 45.66 13.08
N VAL A 789 44.77 44.65 12.53
CA VAL A 789 46.19 44.57 12.03
C VAL A 789 46.61 43.08 12.01
N ASP A 790 46.69 42.41 10.86
CA ASP A 790 47.81 42.28 9.89
C ASP A 790 48.98 41.34 10.30
N SER A 791 49.01 40.21 9.57
CA SER A 791 50.11 39.37 9.03
C SER A 791 51.48 39.27 9.73
N SER A 792 51.97 38.06 10.03
CA SER A 792 52.86 37.20 9.19
C SER A 792 53.93 36.62 10.17
N SER A 793 54.63 35.50 10.01
CA SER A 793 54.66 34.31 9.16
C SER A 793 55.73 33.35 9.76
N GLN A 794 55.89 32.17 9.16
CA GLN A 794 56.97 31.16 9.29
C GLN A 794 56.72 30.01 10.29
N SER A 795 56.25 28.83 9.84
CA SER A 795 56.87 27.77 8.97
C SER A 795 57.55 26.70 9.85
N GLU A 796 57.38 25.39 9.64
CA GLU A 796 57.64 24.63 8.43
C GLU A 796 56.99 23.22 8.44
N LYS A 797 56.48 22.82 7.25
CA LYS A 797 56.71 21.57 6.49
C LYS A 797 56.40 20.18 7.09
N ASP A 798 55.95 19.17 6.35
CA ASP A 798 55.54 18.98 4.95
C ASP A 798 54.81 17.62 4.86
N LYS A 799 53.78 17.52 4.00
CA LYS A 799 53.66 16.49 2.94
C LYS A 799 52.37 16.67 2.14
N GLU A 800 52.52 17.21 0.94
CA GLU A 800 51.50 17.36 -0.10
C GLU A 800 51.11 16.02 -0.76
N SER A 801 49.82 15.91 -1.06
CA SER A 801 49.26 15.23 -2.23
C SER A 801 48.11 16.11 -2.72
N THR A 802 48.20 16.51 -3.98
CA THR A 802 47.48 17.62 -4.61
C THR A 802 45.97 17.40 -4.71
N THR A 803 45.18 18.36 -4.20
CA THR A 803 43.75 18.50 -4.54
C THR A 803 43.47 19.91 -5.02
N SER A 804 42.82 20.02 -6.18
CA SER A 804 42.40 21.24 -6.85
C SER A 804 41.26 21.96 -6.08
N PRO A 805 41.07 23.28 -6.25
CA PRO A 805 40.20 24.09 -5.39
C PRO A 805 38.70 23.85 -5.69
N LYS A 806 37.88 23.70 -4.64
CA LYS A 806 36.41 23.65 -4.74
C LYS A 806 35.85 25.02 -5.12
N ALA A 807 35.15 25.10 -6.25
CA ALA A 807 34.40 26.27 -6.71
C ALA A 807 33.11 26.49 -5.89
N THR A 808 32.67 27.73 -5.75
CA THR A 808 31.34 28.11 -5.22
C THR A 808 30.21 27.58 -6.13
N PRO A 809 29.08 27.07 -5.61
CA PRO A 809 27.99 26.56 -6.43
C PRO A 809 27.35 27.68 -7.25
N ARG A 810 27.25 27.51 -8.58
CA ARG A 810 26.50 28.43 -9.46
C ARG A 810 24.99 28.37 -9.19
N PRO A 811 24.23 29.45 -9.45
CA PRO A 811 22.76 29.43 -9.41
C PRO A 811 22.19 28.40 -10.40
N PRO A 812 21.02 27.81 -10.11
CA PRO A 812 20.43 26.78 -10.97
C PRO A 812 19.99 27.36 -12.34
N PRO A 813 19.98 26.54 -13.40
CA PRO A 813 19.44 26.95 -14.70
C PRO A 813 17.94 27.22 -14.62
N ILE A 814 17.43 28.11 -15.48
CA ILE A 814 15.98 28.28 -15.68
C ILE A 814 15.43 27.01 -16.34
N LEU A 815 14.41 26.38 -15.73
CA LEU A 815 13.85 25.12 -16.21
C LEU A 815 12.65 25.39 -17.13
N CYS A 816 12.85 25.25 -18.44
CA CYS A 816 11.79 25.40 -19.44
C CYS A 816 11.16 24.04 -19.73
N LEU A 817 10.25 23.61 -18.84
CA LEU A 817 9.73 22.24 -18.76
C LEU A 817 8.42 22.02 -19.54
N GLY A 818 8.05 22.88 -20.48
CA GLY A 818 6.96 22.58 -21.42
C GLY A 818 7.27 21.33 -22.24
N ALA A 819 6.27 20.46 -22.48
CA ALA A 819 6.50 19.26 -23.27
C ALA A 819 7.14 19.60 -24.64
N PRO A 820 8.05 18.78 -25.17
CA PRO A 820 8.71 19.07 -26.45
C PRO A 820 7.69 19.35 -27.56
N ARG A 821 8.02 20.23 -28.50
CA ARG A 821 7.12 20.69 -29.58
C ARG A 821 5.92 21.56 -29.13
N THR A 822 5.90 22.10 -27.91
CA THR A 822 4.93 23.15 -27.50
C THR A 822 5.37 24.57 -27.84
N GLY A 823 6.64 24.77 -28.25
CA GLY A 823 7.18 26.11 -28.47
C GLY A 823 8.65 26.29 -28.11
N SER A 824 9.39 25.20 -27.80
CA SER A 824 10.73 25.24 -27.20
C SER A 824 11.74 26.08 -27.98
N ALA A 825 11.72 26.05 -29.32
CA ALA A 825 12.62 26.88 -30.15
C ALA A 825 12.30 28.39 -30.09
N SER A 826 11.02 28.75 -29.98
CA SER A 826 10.58 30.14 -29.82
C SER A 826 10.99 30.68 -28.45
N LEU A 827 10.77 29.88 -27.39
CA LEU A 827 11.18 30.23 -26.03
C LEU A 827 12.70 30.34 -25.89
N MET A 828 13.47 29.43 -26.49
CA MET A 828 14.93 29.52 -26.55
C MET A 828 15.39 30.86 -27.14
N LYS A 829 14.82 31.26 -28.29
CA LYS A 829 15.18 32.54 -28.92
C LYS A 829 14.78 33.74 -28.07
N ALA A 830 13.64 33.66 -27.38
CA ALA A 830 13.21 34.70 -26.46
C ALA A 830 14.19 34.87 -25.29
N LEU A 831 14.63 33.77 -24.67
CA LEU A 831 15.61 33.80 -23.59
C LEU A 831 16.97 34.36 -24.03
N GLN A 832 17.43 34.02 -25.24
CA GLN A 832 18.65 34.59 -25.82
C GLN A 832 18.56 36.11 -25.99
N ILE A 833 17.40 36.63 -26.43
CA ILE A 833 17.15 38.08 -26.54
C ILE A 833 17.16 38.74 -25.16
N LEU A 834 16.66 38.06 -24.12
CA LEU A 834 16.65 38.54 -22.73
C LEU A 834 18.01 38.43 -22.00
N GLY A 835 19.06 38.04 -22.72
CA GLY A 835 20.43 37.99 -22.21
C GLY A 835 20.81 36.67 -21.52
N TYR A 836 20.14 35.57 -21.85
CA TYR A 836 20.53 34.20 -21.47
C TYR A 836 21.12 33.49 -22.70
N PRO A 837 22.41 33.69 -23.01
CA PRO A 837 23.02 33.18 -24.24
C PRO A 837 23.14 31.64 -24.28
N ASN A 838 23.31 30.98 -23.12
CA ASN A 838 23.59 29.55 -23.05
C ASN A 838 22.32 28.75 -22.71
N VAL A 839 21.53 28.41 -23.74
CA VAL A 839 20.28 27.63 -23.57
C VAL A 839 20.44 26.21 -24.13
N HIS A 840 20.27 25.19 -23.29
CA HIS A 840 20.27 23.80 -23.74
C HIS A 840 18.92 23.44 -24.38
N HIS A 841 18.89 23.25 -25.70
CA HIS A 841 17.67 22.86 -26.45
C HIS A 841 17.70 21.38 -26.90
N GLY A 842 18.76 20.62 -26.60
CA GLY A 842 18.86 19.20 -26.91
C GLY A 842 19.20 18.84 -28.37
N TRP A 843 18.95 19.72 -29.34
CA TRP A 843 19.26 19.43 -30.75
C TRP A 843 20.76 19.47 -31.07
N GLU A 844 21.49 20.42 -30.47
CA GLU A 844 22.95 20.49 -30.59
C GLU A 844 23.60 19.22 -30.01
N ALA A 845 23.10 18.73 -28.88
CA ALA A 845 23.53 17.47 -28.29
C ALA A 845 23.27 16.26 -29.22
N ALA A 846 22.29 16.33 -30.12
CA ALA A 846 22.01 15.28 -31.08
C ALA A 846 22.89 15.35 -32.35
N GLU A 847 23.33 16.55 -32.78
CA GLU A 847 24.02 16.76 -34.07
C GLU A 847 25.55 16.91 -33.95
N LEU A 848 26.03 17.48 -32.84
CA LEU A 848 27.43 17.79 -32.60
C LEU A 848 28.14 16.58 -31.98
N GLU A 849 29.33 16.27 -32.49
CA GLU A 849 30.10 15.09 -32.06
C GLU A 849 30.67 15.32 -30.66
N GLU A 850 31.15 16.53 -30.41
CA GLU A 850 31.69 17.04 -29.16
C GLU A 850 30.68 17.09 -28.00
N LEU A 851 29.38 16.95 -28.27
CA LEU A 851 28.32 16.91 -27.24
C LEU A 851 27.73 15.51 -27.03
N GLN A 852 28.23 14.48 -27.72
CA GLN A 852 27.69 13.12 -27.56
C GLN A 852 27.93 12.54 -26.15
N TRP A 853 28.86 13.09 -25.38
CA TRP A 853 29.12 12.72 -23.97
C TRP A 853 27.93 12.96 -23.04
N GLN A 854 26.95 13.79 -23.43
CA GLN A 854 25.75 14.05 -22.63
C GLN A 854 24.78 12.85 -22.62
N TRP A 855 24.73 12.06 -23.70
CA TRP A 855 23.78 10.96 -23.85
C TRP A 855 23.95 9.81 -22.85
N PRO A 856 25.17 9.38 -22.49
CA PRO A 856 25.39 8.48 -21.35
C PRO A 856 24.83 9.01 -20.03
N ILE A 857 24.87 10.32 -19.79
CA ILE A 857 24.30 10.95 -18.59
C ILE A 857 22.77 10.88 -18.65
N PHE A 858 22.17 11.22 -19.79
CA PHE A 858 20.72 11.06 -19.99
C PHE A 858 20.26 9.59 -19.89
N ASP A 859 21.09 8.62 -20.28
CA ASP A 859 20.79 7.19 -20.10
C ASP A 859 20.71 6.81 -18.61
N ARG A 860 21.68 7.27 -17.81
CA ARG A 860 21.65 7.10 -16.34
C ARG A 860 20.47 7.83 -15.71
N ALA A 861 20.15 9.04 -16.18
CA ALA A 861 19.00 9.80 -15.71
C ALA A 861 17.68 9.08 -16.03
N CYS A 862 17.56 8.41 -17.17
CA CYS A 862 16.40 7.56 -17.48
C CYS A 862 16.26 6.42 -16.45
N ASP A 863 17.35 5.72 -16.16
CA ASP A 863 17.40 4.62 -15.19
C ASP A 863 17.15 5.09 -13.75
N ALA A 864 17.34 6.38 -13.46
CA ALA A 864 17.07 7.01 -12.17
C ALA A 864 15.65 7.62 -12.05
N THR A 865 15.03 8.01 -13.17
CA THR A 865 13.79 8.79 -13.18
C THR A 865 12.57 7.92 -13.48
N PHE A 866 12.65 7.04 -14.47
CA PHE A 866 11.45 6.39 -15.02
C PHE A 866 11.24 4.99 -14.42
N THR A 867 10.24 4.83 -13.56
CA THR A 867 9.96 3.56 -12.88
C THR A 867 9.43 2.46 -13.80
N ASN A 868 8.93 2.82 -14.99
CA ASN A 868 8.31 1.90 -15.94
C ASN A 868 9.29 1.32 -16.98
N ILE A 869 10.57 1.70 -16.96
CA ILE A 869 11.57 1.10 -17.83
C ILE A 869 12.32 -0.04 -17.11
N PRO A 870 12.69 -1.13 -17.78
CA PRO A 870 13.30 -2.30 -17.13
C PRO A 870 14.64 -2.03 -16.44
N THR A 871 15.30 -0.93 -16.80
CA THR A 871 16.62 -0.55 -16.29
C THR A 871 16.54 0.38 -15.08
N TYR A 872 15.34 0.69 -14.57
CA TYR A 872 15.16 1.52 -13.38
C TYR A 872 15.89 0.95 -12.15
N ARG A 873 16.62 1.80 -11.42
CA ARG A 873 17.46 1.37 -10.29
C ARG A 873 17.08 1.96 -8.93
N GLY A 874 16.01 2.75 -8.84
CA GLY A 874 15.52 3.27 -7.56
C GLY A 874 16.36 4.38 -6.93
N LYS A 875 17.48 4.78 -7.52
CA LYS A 875 18.34 5.85 -7.02
C LYS A 875 17.98 7.17 -7.71
N PRO A 876 17.54 8.22 -6.99
CA PRO A 876 17.29 9.54 -7.59
C PRO A 876 18.55 10.14 -8.23
N PHE A 877 18.37 10.88 -9.33
CA PHE A 877 19.46 11.61 -9.99
C PHE A 877 19.69 12.94 -9.27
N SER A 878 20.87 13.10 -8.67
CA SER A 878 21.19 14.23 -7.79
C SER A 878 21.47 15.52 -8.56
N ARG A 879 21.42 16.67 -7.85
CA ARG A 879 21.83 17.96 -8.41
C ARG A 879 23.24 17.93 -8.98
N ALA A 880 24.20 17.31 -8.29
CA ALA A 880 25.57 17.20 -8.77
C ALA A 880 25.67 16.41 -10.10
N GLU A 881 24.87 15.35 -10.24
CA GLU A 881 24.79 14.57 -11.47
C GLU A 881 24.08 15.34 -12.60
N TRP A 882 23.07 16.15 -12.29
CA TRP A 882 22.47 17.07 -13.26
C TRP A 882 23.42 18.22 -13.65
N ASP A 883 24.21 18.73 -12.72
CA ASP A 883 25.22 19.76 -12.96
C ASP A 883 26.35 19.24 -13.87
N GLU A 884 26.54 17.92 -13.99
CA GLU A 884 27.45 17.33 -14.99
C GLU A 884 27.07 17.73 -16.42
N VAL A 885 25.78 17.92 -16.70
CA VAL A 885 25.26 18.26 -18.03
C VAL A 885 24.67 19.67 -18.10
N PHE A 886 23.94 20.11 -17.07
CA PHE A 886 23.17 21.35 -17.10
C PHE A 886 23.80 22.51 -16.29
N GLY A 887 24.84 22.25 -15.50
CA GLY A 887 25.39 23.24 -14.56
C GLY A 887 26.08 24.46 -15.20
N GLU A 888 26.29 24.44 -16.52
CA GLU A 888 26.89 25.54 -17.28
C GLU A 888 25.88 26.32 -18.14
N TYR A 889 24.63 25.85 -18.20
CA TYR A 889 23.58 26.48 -18.99
C TYR A 889 22.80 27.49 -18.15
N ASP A 890 22.41 28.60 -18.79
CA ASP A 890 21.54 29.61 -18.20
C ASP A 890 20.09 29.12 -18.12
N ALA A 891 19.68 28.32 -19.10
CA ALA A 891 18.36 27.71 -19.18
C ALA A 891 18.40 26.37 -19.91
N VAL A 892 17.47 25.48 -19.58
CA VAL A 892 17.36 24.15 -20.18
C VAL A 892 15.94 23.90 -20.68
N SER A 893 15.80 23.26 -21.84
CA SER A 893 14.52 22.96 -22.47
C SER A 893 14.56 21.64 -23.25
N ASP A 894 13.45 21.30 -23.91
CA ASP A 894 13.29 20.13 -24.77
C ASP A 894 13.62 18.81 -24.06
N VAL A 895 14.85 18.28 -24.16
CA VAL A 895 15.30 17.05 -23.48
C VAL A 895 15.11 17.13 -21.97
N ALA A 896 15.39 18.28 -21.36
CA ALA A 896 15.19 18.50 -19.92
C ALA A 896 13.72 18.30 -19.49
N SER A 897 12.77 18.64 -20.36
CA SER A 897 11.34 18.55 -20.07
C SER A 897 10.90 17.13 -19.75
N PHE A 898 11.51 16.11 -20.36
CA PHE A 898 11.20 14.71 -20.04
C PHE A 898 11.55 14.33 -18.59
N PHE A 899 12.47 15.07 -17.98
CA PHE A 899 13.00 14.81 -16.64
C PHE A 899 12.44 15.77 -15.58
N ALA A 900 11.29 16.41 -15.80
CA ALA A 900 10.68 17.29 -14.80
C ALA A 900 10.52 16.62 -13.42
N GLU A 901 10.18 15.32 -13.40
CA GLU A 901 10.04 14.52 -12.16
C GLU A 901 11.39 14.36 -11.39
N SER A 902 12.53 14.56 -12.05
CA SER A 902 13.87 14.51 -11.43
C SER A 902 14.53 15.89 -11.27
N LEU A 903 14.29 16.82 -12.20
CA LEU A 903 14.91 18.15 -12.21
C LEU A 903 14.30 19.09 -11.16
N ILE A 904 12.97 19.07 -10.98
CA ILE A 904 12.30 19.97 -10.01
C ILE A 904 12.81 19.68 -8.58
N PRO A 905 12.90 18.42 -8.11
CA PRO A 905 13.49 18.12 -6.81
C PRO A 905 14.99 18.42 -6.72
N ALA A 906 15.73 18.34 -7.83
CA ALA A 906 17.17 18.60 -7.86
C ALA A 906 17.51 20.10 -7.84
N TYR A 907 16.62 20.95 -8.35
CA TYR A 907 16.75 22.40 -8.38
C TYR A 907 15.52 23.09 -7.76
N PRO A 908 15.33 22.98 -6.43
CA PRO A 908 14.13 23.46 -5.74
C PRO A 908 13.97 24.99 -5.72
N ASP A 909 15.03 25.71 -6.06
CA ASP A 909 15.10 27.18 -6.14
C ASP A 909 15.07 27.71 -7.59
N ALA A 910 14.93 26.83 -8.59
CA ALA A 910 14.89 27.24 -9.99
C ALA A 910 13.55 27.85 -10.39
N LYS A 911 13.61 28.88 -11.24
CA LYS A 911 12.43 29.37 -11.97
C LYS A 911 12.03 28.36 -13.04
N VAL A 912 10.74 28.03 -13.10
CA VAL A 912 10.17 27.06 -14.05
C VAL A 912 9.22 27.77 -15.01
N ILE A 913 9.41 27.54 -16.31
CA ILE A 913 8.53 28.05 -17.37
C ILE A 913 7.81 26.87 -18.02
N LEU A 914 6.49 26.85 -17.91
CA LEU A 914 5.62 25.85 -18.52
C LEU A 914 4.92 26.46 -19.73
N VAL A 915 5.25 25.96 -20.93
CA VAL A 915 4.56 26.32 -22.17
C VAL A 915 3.58 25.24 -22.58
N GLU A 916 2.29 25.56 -22.55
CA GLU A 916 1.21 24.68 -22.97
C GLU A 916 0.71 25.03 -24.38
N ARG A 917 0.42 23.99 -25.17
CA ARG A 917 -0.14 24.07 -26.51
C ARG A 917 -1.35 23.16 -26.55
N ASP A 918 -2.39 23.56 -27.27
CA ASP A 918 -3.55 22.71 -27.52
C ASP A 918 -3.12 21.28 -27.92
N ILE A 919 -3.61 20.30 -27.16
CA ILE A 919 -3.13 18.92 -27.20
C ILE A 919 -3.36 18.26 -28.57
N GLU A 920 -4.47 18.60 -29.24
CA GLU A 920 -4.80 18.08 -30.56
C GLU A 920 -3.89 18.66 -31.65
N LYS A 921 -3.46 19.92 -31.50
CA LYS A 921 -2.45 20.54 -32.38
C LYS A 921 -1.02 20.10 -32.06
N TRP A 922 -0.74 19.76 -30.80
CA TRP A 922 0.57 19.29 -30.35
C TRP A 922 0.84 17.84 -30.78
N PHE A 923 -0.14 16.95 -30.63
CA PHE A 923 0.02 15.50 -30.82
C PHE A 923 0.65 15.11 -32.17
N PRO A 924 0.24 15.65 -33.34
CA PRO A 924 0.86 15.30 -34.63
C PRO A 924 2.36 15.65 -34.68
N SER A 925 2.77 16.73 -34.00
CA SER A 925 4.16 17.17 -33.93
C SER A 925 5.00 16.19 -33.13
N MET A 926 4.50 15.75 -31.97
CA MET A 926 5.22 14.80 -31.12
C MET A 926 5.19 13.37 -31.67
N HIS A 927 4.08 12.97 -32.29
CA HIS A 927 3.97 11.69 -33.00
C HIS A 927 5.06 11.52 -34.07
N ALA A 928 5.38 12.59 -34.82
CA ALA A 928 6.45 12.55 -35.82
C ALA A 928 7.84 12.27 -35.23
N VAL A 929 8.07 12.66 -33.97
CA VAL A 929 9.32 12.44 -33.22
C VAL A 929 9.44 10.98 -32.75
N VAL A 930 8.37 10.43 -32.15
CA VAL A 930 8.43 9.14 -31.46
C VAL A 930 8.06 7.94 -32.34
N LYS A 931 7.47 8.15 -33.53
CA LYS A 931 7.06 7.04 -34.42
C LYS A 931 8.19 6.12 -34.86
N SER A 932 9.43 6.60 -34.88
CA SER A 932 10.60 5.77 -35.21
C SER A 932 10.95 4.83 -34.07
N SER A 933 10.73 5.26 -32.82
CA SER A 933 10.97 4.46 -31.61
C SER A 933 9.93 3.37 -31.37
N THR A 934 8.76 3.38 -32.02
CA THR A 934 7.76 2.30 -31.85
C THR A 934 8.05 1.05 -32.67
N SER A 935 8.90 1.12 -33.70
CA SER A 935 9.26 -0.03 -34.52
C SER A 935 10.47 -0.79 -33.95
N PRO A 936 10.34 -2.09 -33.58
CA PRO A 936 11.46 -2.89 -33.06
C PRO A 936 12.67 -2.98 -34.00
N ILE A 937 12.42 -3.07 -35.31
CA ILE A 937 13.48 -3.17 -36.33
C ILE A 937 14.27 -1.86 -36.37
N ARG A 938 13.58 -0.73 -36.50
CA ARG A 938 14.18 0.61 -36.47
C ARG A 938 14.92 0.91 -35.16
N ARG A 939 14.42 0.48 -34.00
CA ARG A 939 15.13 0.63 -32.71
C ARG A 939 16.45 -0.12 -32.70
N LYS A 940 16.44 -1.41 -33.06
CA LYS A 940 17.66 -2.24 -33.11
C LYS A 940 18.66 -1.70 -34.12
N LEU A 941 18.19 -1.31 -35.30
CA LEU A 941 19.02 -0.73 -36.35
C LEU A 941 19.61 0.62 -35.90
N GLY A 942 18.81 1.49 -35.30
CA GLY A 942 19.24 2.79 -34.78
C GLY A 942 20.28 2.67 -33.68
N ALA A 943 20.09 1.76 -32.72
CA ALA A 943 21.07 1.49 -31.67
C ALA A 943 22.41 0.99 -32.24
N LYS A 944 22.37 0.07 -33.20
CA LYS A 944 23.58 -0.46 -33.84
C LYS A 944 24.30 0.58 -34.69
N ILE A 945 23.55 1.42 -35.42
CA ILE A 945 24.11 2.55 -36.15
C ILE A 945 24.76 3.53 -35.18
N GLY A 946 24.10 3.87 -34.08
CA GLY A 946 24.64 4.78 -33.06
C GLY A 946 25.94 4.28 -32.44
N ASP A 947 26.00 2.99 -32.07
CA ASP A 947 27.23 2.35 -31.54
C ASP A 947 28.40 2.42 -32.52
N LEU A 948 28.12 2.28 -33.83
CA LEU A 948 29.14 2.29 -34.89
C LEU A 948 29.52 3.72 -35.30
N SER A 949 28.59 4.67 -35.26
CA SER A 949 28.83 6.06 -35.67
C SER A 949 29.37 6.96 -34.57
N GLY A 950 29.27 6.54 -33.30
CA GLY A 950 29.60 7.38 -32.13
C GLY A 950 28.48 8.34 -31.72
N PHE A 951 27.30 8.25 -32.34
CA PHE A 951 26.13 9.07 -32.01
C PHE A 951 25.20 8.30 -31.10
N LEU A 952 25.23 8.60 -29.81
CA LEU A 952 24.70 7.73 -28.76
C LEU A 952 23.21 7.95 -28.45
N SER A 953 22.61 9.01 -29.00
CA SER A 953 21.20 9.40 -28.77
C SER A 953 20.12 8.32 -29.00
N PRO A 954 20.25 7.35 -29.94
CA PRO A 954 19.14 6.43 -30.22
C PRO A 954 18.74 5.54 -29.03
N ARG A 955 19.67 5.11 -28.19
CA ARG A 955 19.38 4.25 -27.03
C ARG A 955 18.66 5.02 -25.92
N PRO A 956 19.21 6.15 -25.41
CA PRO A 956 18.55 6.94 -24.37
C PRO A 956 17.21 7.48 -24.83
N CYS A 957 17.07 7.95 -26.08
CA CYS A 957 15.78 8.44 -26.59
C CYS A 957 14.68 7.36 -26.56
N ASN A 958 15.00 6.08 -26.80
CA ASN A 958 14.01 5.01 -26.67
C ASN A 958 13.54 4.82 -25.22
N LYS A 959 14.48 4.83 -24.26
CA LYS A 959 14.16 4.75 -22.82
C LYS A 959 13.38 5.98 -22.38
N LEU A 960 13.79 7.15 -22.80
CA LEU A 960 13.21 8.44 -22.47
C LEU A 960 11.77 8.57 -23.00
N HIS A 961 11.51 8.19 -24.25
CA HIS A 961 10.15 8.19 -24.80
C HIS A 961 9.24 7.18 -24.08
N GLN A 962 9.72 5.95 -23.83
CA GLN A 962 8.95 4.95 -23.08
C GLN A 962 8.70 5.41 -21.63
N GLY A 963 9.75 5.87 -20.98
CA GLY A 963 9.76 6.30 -19.59
C GLY A 963 8.81 7.47 -19.36
N TRP A 964 9.02 8.56 -20.10
CA TRP A 964 8.18 9.75 -19.96
C TRP A 964 6.73 9.50 -20.33
N THR A 965 6.42 8.63 -21.30
CA THR A 965 5.02 8.30 -21.61
C THR A 965 4.37 7.35 -20.61
N ARG A 966 5.17 6.70 -19.75
CA ARG A 966 4.76 5.56 -18.92
C ARG A 966 4.22 4.38 -19.75
N ALA A 967 4.63 4.28 -21.01
CA ALA A 967 4.20 3.20 -21.88
C ALA A 967 4.72 1.84 -21.38
N PRO A 968 3.88 0.78 -21.39
CA PRO A 968 4.26 -0.55 -20.90
C PRO A 968 5.35 -1.18 -21.79
N SER A 969 5.40 -0.81 -23.07
CA SER A 969 6.51 -1.14 -23.96
C SER A 969 6.85 0.02 -24.88
N PRO A 970 8.05 0.01 -25.49
CA PRO A 970 8.42 1.00 -26.51
C PRO A 970 7.47 1.05 -27.71
N ASN A 971 6.68 0.01 -27.97
CA ASN A 971 5.74 -0.03 -29.09
C ASN A 971 4.48 0.81 -28.83
N ASP A 972 4.13 1.02 -27.56
CA ASP A 972 2.87 1.61 -27.14
C ASP A 972 2.99 3.14 -26.92
N VAL A 973 4.20 3.69 -27.01
CA VAL A 973 4.52 5.11 -26.76
C VAL A 973 3.54 6.08 -27.40
N ILE A 974 3.08 5.82 -28.62
CA ILE A 974 2.14 6.71 -29.34
C ILE A 974 0.77 6.79 -28.64
N GLU A 975 0.23 5.66 -28.18
CA GLU A 975 -1.06 5.58 -27.50
C GLU A 975 -1.04 6.37 -26.19
N TYR A 976 0.11 6.39 -25.52
CA TYR A 976 0.31 7.05 -24.23
C TYR A 976 0.79 8.51 -24.33
N LEU A 977 0.98 9.08 -25.54
CA LEU A 977 1.44 10.47 -25.69
C LEU A 977 0.48 11.51 -25.09
N LYS A 978 -0.82 11.41 -25.36
CA LYS A 978 -1.80 12.38 -24.86
C LYS A 978 -1.97 12.28 -23.33
N PRO A 979 -2.14 11.09 -22.72
CA PRO A 979 -2.13 10.96 -21.26
C PRO A 979 -0.85 11.49 -20.62
N ALA A 980 0.31 11.26 -21.27
CA ALA A 980 1.58 11.76 -20.77
C ALA A 980 1.67 13.28 -20.78
N TYR A 981 1.16 13.93 -21.82
CA TYR A 981 1.08 15.39 -21.92
C TYR A 981 0.27 15.99 -20.76
N VAL A 982 -0.94 15.47 -20.53
CA VAL A 982 -1.83 15.95 -19.46
C VAL A 982 -1.20 15.76 -18.09
N ARG A 983 -0.65 14.56 -17.83
CA ARG A 983 0.05 14.25 -16.59
C ARG A 983 1.25 15.17 -16.36
N HIS A 984 2.05 15.41 -17.39
CA HIS A 984 3.27 16.21 -17.32
C HIS A 984 2.96 17.66 -16.93
N ASN A 985 2.00 18.30 -17.62
CA ASN A 985 1.60 19.68 -17.30
C ASN A 985 0.98 19.79 -15.90
N LYS A 986 0.14 18.81 -15.52
CA LYS A 986 -0.43 18.75 -14.17
C LYS A 986 0.64 18.60 -13.09
N TYR A 987 1.59 17.69 -13.28
CA TYR A 987 2.68 17.48 -12.34
C TYR A 987 3.47 18.77 -12.07
N ILE A 988 3.82 19.53 -13.11
CA ILE A 988 4.56 20.78 -12.94
C ILE A 988 3.73 21.81 -12.15
N ARG A 989 2.45 21.98 -12.48
CA ARG A 989 1.54 22.91 -11.78
C ARG A 989 1.31 22.54 -10.31
N ASP A 990 1.26 21.25 -10.00
CA ASP A 990 1.04 20.77 -8.63
C ASP A 990 2.32 20.83 -7.78
N THR A 991 3.49 20.72 -8.40
CA THR A 991 4.78 20.53 -7.68
C THR A 991 5.59 21.81 -7.54
N VAL A 992 5.51 22.74 -8.50
CA VAL A 992 6.30 23.98 -8.48
C VAL A 992 5.52 25.07 -7.73
N PRO A 993 6.13 25.75 -6.74
CA PRO A 993 5.51 26.91 -6.09
C PRO A 993 5.05 27.97 -7.10
N LYS A 994 3.90 28.61 -6.86
CA LYS A 994 3.28 29.55 -7.81
C LYS A 994 4.21 30.73 -8.15
N GLU A 995 5.00 31.17 -7.19
CA GLU A 995 5.99 32.24 -7.31
C GLU A 995 7.22 31.84 -8.17
N GLN A 996 7.46 30.54 -8.32
CA GLN A 996 8.54 29.98 -9.14
C GLN A 996 8.03 29.43 -10.49
N LEU A 997 6.73 29.49 -10.75
CA LEU A 997 6.11 28.92 -11.96
C LEU A 997 5.51 30.03 -12.84
N LEU A 998 5.96 30.09 -14.09
CA LEU A 998 5.28 30.84 -15.16
C LEU A 998 4.53 29.88 -16.08
N ASP A 999 3.20 29.93 -16.03
CA ASP A 999 2.32 29.29 -17.02
C ASP A 999 2.18 30.23 -18.22
N PHE A 1000 2.85 29.90 -19.33
CA PHE A 1000 3.12 30.83 -20.42
C PHE A 1000 2.52 30.35 -21.73
N LYS A 1001 1.74 31.19 -22.41
CA LYS A 1001 1.38 30.96 -23.81
C LYS A 1001 2.25 31.85 -24.68
N LEU A 1002 2.77 31.30 -25.78
CA LEU A 1002 3.58 32.09 -26.72
C LEU A 1002 2.82 33.28 -27.32
N SER A 1003 1.48 33.26 -27.30
CA SER A 1003 0.62 34.38 -27.71
C SER A 1003 0.63 35.56 -26.74
N ASP A 1004 1.10 35.36 -25.51
CA ASP A 1004 1.07 36.40 -24.47
C ASP A 1004 2.19 37.43 -24.65
N GLY A 1005 3.14 37.19 -25.55
CA GLY A 1005 4.22 38.12 -25.89
C GLY A 1005 5.27 38.28 -24.79
N TRP A 1006 5.94 39.43 -24.76
CA TRP A 1006 7.09 39.67 -23.86
C TRP A 1006 6.71 39.88 -22.40
N GLU A 1007 5.58 40.53 -22.14
CA GLU A 1007 5.28 41.15 -20.84
C GLU A 1007 5.28 40.15 -19.67
N PRO A 1008 4.60 38.99 -19.73
CA PRO A 1008 4.63 38.02 -18.62
C PRO A 1008 6.00 37.38 -18.42
N LEU A 1009 6.74 37.13 -19.50
CA LEU A 1009 8.06 36.51 -19.46
C LEU A 1009 9.10 37.46 -18.86
N CYS A 1010 9.09 38.73 -19.27
CA CYS A 1010 9.96 39.77 -18.74
C CYS A 1010 9.67 40.04 -17.25
N GLN A 1011 8.40 40.14 -16.88
CA GLN A 1011 8.00 40.33 -15.47
C GLN A 1011 8.48 39.17 -14.59
N PHE A 1012 8.28 37.93 -15.02
CA PHE A 1012 8.70 36.75 -14.28
C PHE A 1012 10.22 36.64 -14.14
N LEU A 1013 10.97 37.02 -15.18
CA LEU A 1013 12.44 36.96 -15.18
C LEU A 1013 13.10 38.20 -14.57
N GLY A 1014 12.35 39.28 -14.31
CA GLY A 1014 12.89 40.55 -13.83
C GLY A 1014 13.71 41.28 -14.89
N LYS A 1015 13.24 41.28 -16.14
CA LYS A 1015 13.88 41.90 -17.31
C LYS A 1015 13.00 42.99 -17.90
N GLU A 1016 13.60 43.95 -18.60
CA GLU A 1016 12.87 44.94 -19.39
C GLU A 1016 12.29 44.32 -20.66
N VAL A 1017 11.16 44.85 -21.16
CA VAL A 1017 10.55 44.42 -22.42
C VAL A 1017 11.42 44.91 -23.58
N PRO A 1018 11.95 44.03 -24.44
CA PRO A 1018 12.83 44.42 -25.53
C PRO A 1018 12.04 45.05 -26.70
N ASP A 1019 12.64 46.01 -27.39
CA ASP A 1019 12.07 46.69 -28.56
C ASP A 1019 12.22 45.87 -29.86
N VAL A 1020 11.79 44.60 -29.81
CA VAL A 1020 11.72 43.68 -30.96
C VAL A 1020 10.47 42.81 -30.85
N PRO A 1021 9.89 42.31 -31.96
CA PRO A 1021 8.76 41.38 -31.90
C PRO A 1021 9.11 40.08 -31.15
N PHE A 1022 8.14 39.50 -30.43
CA PHE A 1022 8.34 38.20 -29.78
C PHE A 1022 8.63 37.11 -30.83
N PRO A 1023 9.67 36.27 -30.67
CA PRO A 1023 10.06 35.32 -31.70
C PRO A 1023 9.05 34.18 -31.84
N HIS A 1024 8.59 33.94 -33.07
CA HIS A 1024 7.77 32.78 -33.44
C HIS A 1024 8.49 31.90 -34.45
N VAL A 1025 9.20 30.89 -33.94
CA VAL A 1025 9.96 29.92 -34.75
C VAL A 1025 9.06 28.73 -35.10
N ASN A 1026 8.65 28.60 -36.36
CA ASN A 1026 7.90 27.45 -36.89
C ASN A 1026 8.80 26.56 -37.75
N ASP A 1027 9.45 25.60 -37.11
CA ASP A 1027 10.57 24.84 -37.69
C ASP A 1027 10.19 23.44 -38.20
N SER A 1028 8.91 23.07 -38.29
CA SER A 1028 8.53 21.66 -38.49
C SER A 1028 9.12 21.02 -39.77
N LYS A 1029 9.32 21.81 -40.83
CA LYS A 1029 10.03 21.38 -42.05
C LYS A 1029 11.53 21.25 -41.82
N GLU A 1030 12.13 22.24 -41.17
CA GLU A 1030 13.55 22.26 -40.84
C GLU A 1030 13.94 21.10 -39.90
N TYR A 1031 13.10 20.78 -38.92
CA TYR A 1031 13.24 19.63 -38.03
C TYR A 1031 13.34 18.31 -38.81
N ALA A 1032 12.45 18.12 -39.80
CA ALA A 1032 12.46 16.92 -40.64
C ALA A 1032 13.73 16.84 -41.51
N GLU A 1033 14.19 17.98 -42.04
CA GLU A 1033 15.43 18.05 -42.83
C GLU A 1033 16.68 17.79 -41.99
N ARG A 1034 16.78 18.39 -40.80
CA ARG A 1034 17.85 18.16 -39.83
C ARG A 1034 17.92 16.68 -39.43
N GLY A 1035 16.79 16.07 -39.10
CA GLY A 1035 16.72 14.63 -38.82
C GLY A 1035 17.20 13.75 -39.98
N LYS A 1036 16.87 14.12 -41.23
CA LYS A 1036 17.37 13.41 -42.42
C LYS A 1036 18.88 13.58 -42.61
N ARG A 1037 19.41 14.79 -42.41
CA ARG A 1037 20.86 15.06 -42.48
C ARG A 1037 21.62 14.27 -41.42
N LEU A 1038 21.14 14.26 -40.18
CA LEU A 1038 21.72 13.51 -39.08
C LEU A 1038 21.70 12.00 -39.35
N GLY A 1039 20.57 11.44 -39.78
CA GLY A 1039 20.48 10.02 -40.14
C GLY A 1039 21.48 9.61 -41.23
N ASN A 1040 21.63 10.44 -42.27
CA ASN A 1040 22.62 10.20 -43.33
C ASN A 1040 24.07 10.29 -42.81
N LYS A 1041 24.36 11.26 -41.91
CA LYS A 1041 25.68 11.40 -41.26
C LYS A 1041 26.01 10.14 -40.44
N MET A 1042 25.09 9.70 -39.60
CA MET A 1042 25.25 8.49 -38.77
C MET A 1042 25.49 7.25 -39.63
N ILE A 1043 24.74 7.05 -40.71
CA ILE A 1043 24.94 5.91 -41.62
C ILE A 1043 26.32 5.95 -42.29
N LYS A 1044 26.74 7.12 -42.80
CA LYS A 1044 28.07 7.28 -43.43
C LYS A 1044 29.20 6.96 -42.45
N LEU A 1045 29.13 7.47 -41.23
CA LEU A 1045 30.13 7.22 -40.19
C LEU A 1045 30.12 5.76 -39.71
N ALA A 1046 28.95 5.16 -39.54
CA ALA A 1046 28.83 3.75 -39.19
C ALA A 1046 29.44 2.84 -40.26
N LEU A 1047 29.22 3.14 -41.55
CA LEU A 1047 29.85 2.41 -42.66
C LEU A 1047 31.37 2.61 -42.68
N ARG A 1048 31.85 3.84 -42.52
CA ARG A 1048 33.29 4.15 -42.43
C ARG A 1048 33.95 3.34 -41.30
N ASN A 1049 33.38 3.37 -40.11
CA ASN A 1049 33.94 2.71 -38.93
C ASN A 1049 33.78 1.19 -38.96
N LEU A 1050 32.81 0.67 -39.73
CA LEU A 1050 32.69 -0.78 -40.00
C LEU A 1050 33.78 -1.26 -40.97
N ILE A 1051 34.10 -0.47 -42.00
CA ILE A 1051 35.13 -0.80 -43.00
C ILE A 1051 36.54 -0.56 -42.47
N PHE A 1052 36.72 0.48 -41.63
CA PHE A 1052 38.00 0.85 -41.03
C PHE A 1052 37.87 0.93 -39.50
N PRO A 1053 37.92 -0.21 -38.78
CA PRO A 1053 37.71 -0.25 -37.33
C PRO A 1053 38.72 0.57 -36.52
N CYS A 1054 39.93 0.78 -37.06
CA CYS A 1054 40.97 1.63 -36.46
C CYS A 1054 40.64 3.13 -36.47
N LEU A 1055 39.64 3.57 -37.25
CA LEU A 1055 39.15 4.94 -37.29
C LEU A 1055 37.95 5.18 -36.36
N ARG A 1056 37.59 4.19 -35.54
CA ARG A 1056 36.51 4.33 -34.56
C ARG A 1056 36.98 5.26 -33.44
N PRO A 1057 36.25 6.37 -33.16
CA PRO A 1057 36.59 7.24 -32.06
C PRO A 1057 36.49 6.51 -30.72
N GLU A 1058 37.38 6.82 -29.78
CA GLU A 1058 37.26 6.37 -28.39
C GLU A 1058 35.98 6.94 -27.75
N PRO A 1059 35.44 6.32 -26.67
CA PRO A 1059 34.28 6.83 -25.97
C PRO A 1059 34.54 8.27 -25.51
N ILE A 1060 33.75 9.22 -26.01
CA ILE A 1060 33.90 10.65 -25.70
C ILE A 1060 33.53 10.84 -24.22
N THR A 1061 34.54 11.03 -23.37
CA THR A 1061 34.38 11.53 -22.00
C THR A 1061 34.21 13.05 -22.05
N ARG A 1062 33.57 13.63 -21.02
CA ARG A 1062 33.40 15.09 -20.91
C ARG A 1062 34.78 15.77 -21.12
N PRO A 1063 34.92 16.71 -22.09
CA PRO A 1063 36.18 17.39 -22.36
C PRO A 1063 36.65 18.26 -21.19
#